data_AF-A0A7L9BIH1-F1
#
_entry.id   AF-A0A7L9BIH1-F1
#
_cell.length_a   1.000
_cell.length_b   1.000
_cell.length_c   1.000
_cell.angle_alpha   90.00
_cell.angle_beta   90.00
_cell.angle_gamma   90.00
#
_symmetry.space_group_name_H-M   'P 1'
#
loop_
_entity.id
_entity.type
_entity.pdbx_description
1 polymer ?
#
loop_
_entity_poly.entity_id
_entity_poly.type
_entity_poly.pdbx_seq_one_letter_code
_entity_poly.pdbx_strand_id
1 'polypeptide(L)'
;MSEIIEIQNNSNSDDWNPFVGEETLGLLRGNSKLIDNGNLNDAGNRVLNETLSIMQACGNPRASSNNETGIIIGYVQSGKTLSFTTLTALARDNNYRIVIILGGTSKILLQQSTLRLRRDLRIDSRYGFEQKWTQLTNPETQEDFDTISNILDQWANPTFQKDRCRTALITVMKNGSRLRNLTNLLSGMNLQGVPTLIIDDEGDQASLNTRASWAARQGIDVEDLTENDVSTIYRRINALRAILPHHTFLQYTATPQANLFINIMDRLSPNFIKLLTPGDEYTGGITFFQDNPNLIVEIPPSDLPTLQPLHEAPNSLLRALKIYYLGVVAGQILQLYRDPSQRNRSMLIHPSRLQGDHNTFYGWVNDTKESWRRLLSSEDNEDKRELLIDFQLAYNDLQMTVQNLPTFQQLTDSNLIHAIQYTPIVEVNARQGATPQINWQDSYSWILVGGQSMDRGFTVEGLTVTYMPRNIGVGNVDTIQQRARFYGYKRTYLGYCRVFLDQVTIDSYHSIIDHEEDVREQLQPFSENNRHLNDWDRKTVLDGMLNLTRANVLYDDLNRDYFGDEWFRINAPHDTEEFIETNRDSVFNFLNPRASQFAEDAGHLQRTDDQRHLVATLSIQDCIDNLLNDLRFTRESDSATYSSLRGILKRYLRDHPTENCLVYLMSARSLTNWTRRTRRLVNNEIQQLFQGRNPRVGDVIYPGDAEIKNDNTLTIQIHLLDLRDTQFTSVPTLAIWIPEHIGRDIIRQA
;
A
#
# COMPACT_ATOMS: atom_id res chain seq x y z
N MET A 1 1.75 -14.24 47.62
CA MET A 1 0.63 -13.28 47.51
C MET A 1 0.56 -12.88 46.07
N SER A 2 -0.48 -13.39 45.42
CA SER A 2 -0.89 -13.13 44.06
C SER A 2 -1.53 -11.74 43.96
N GLU A 3 -1.10 -10.93 43.02
CA GLU A 3 -1.93 -9.84 42.49
C GLU A 3 -2.19 -10.13 41.01
N ILE A 4 -3.43 -10.51 40.79
CA ILE A 4 -4.10 -10.69 39.50
C ILE A 4 -4.50 -9.28 39.07
N ILE A 5 -3.99 -8.83 37.92
CA ILE A 5 -4.57 -7.67 37.22
C ILE A 5 -5.62 -8.25 36.28
N GLU A 6 -6.88 -8.14 36.69
CA GLU A 6 -8.05 -8.39 35.84
C GLU A 6 -8.07 -7.37 34.70
N ILE A 7 -7.71 -7.82 33.50
CA ILE A 7 -8.11 -7.15 32.26
C ILE A 7 -9.46 -7.77 31.88
N GLN A 8 -10.51 -6.96 31.91
CA GLN A 8 -11.84 -7.38 31.45
C GLN A 8 -11.79 -7.66 29.95
N ASN A 9 -11.54 -8.92 29.60
CA ASN A 9 -11.75 -9.48 28.27
C ASN A 9 -13.26 -9.59 28.03
N ASN A 10 -13.77 -8.79 27.11
CA ASN A 10 -15.02 -9.09 26.43
C ASN A 10 -14.70 -9.32 24.95
N SER A 11 -14.14 -10.49 24.64
CA SER A 11 -14.09 -11.04 23.29
C SER A 11 -14.56 -12.49 23.36
N ASN A 12 -15.76 -12.74 22.85
CA ASN A 12 -16.30 -14.09 22.69
C ASN A 12 -15.49 -14.87 21.64
N SER A 13 -14.54 -15.68 22.08
CA SER A 13 -14.24 -16.97 21.46
C SER A 13 -13.65 -17.90 22.53
N ASP A 14 -14.23 -19.08 22.71
CA ASP A 14 -13.52 -20.20 23.32
C ASP A 14 -12.20 -20.36 22.56
N ASP A 15 -11.04 -20.15 23.21
CA ASP A 15 -9.69 -20.15 22.61
C ASP A 15 -9.43 -21.40 21.74
N TRP A 16 -9.80 -21.29 20.46
CA TRP A 16 -9.53 -22.31 19.46
C TRP A 16 -8.07 -22.21 19.07
N ASN A 17 -7.31 -23.27 19.36
CA ASN A 17 -5.92 -23.37 18.95
C ASN A 17 -5.79 -24.31 17.74
N PRO A 18 -5.46 -23.79 16.54
CA PRO A 18 -5.30 -24.61 15.35
C PRO A 18 -4.13 -25.57 15.48
N PHE A 19 -4.31 -26.76 14.93
CA PHE A 19 -3.30 -27.80 14.84
C PHE A 19 -2.52 -27.71 13.52
N VAL A 20 -1.19 -27.80 13.59
CA VAL A 20 -0.30 -27.87 12.42
C VAL A 20 -0.01 -29.35 12.12
N GLY A 21 -0.48 -29.85 10.98
CA GLY A 21 -0.31 -31.23 10.56
C GLY A 21 0.64 -31.41 9.38
N GLU A 22 0.66 -32.64 8.84
CA GLU A 22 1.55 -33.04 7.74
C GLU A 22 1.20 -32.37 6.39
N GLU A 23 -0.04 -31.88 6.20
CA GLU A 23 -0.35 -31.11 4.99
C GLU A 23 0.43 -29.80 4.98
N THR A 24 0.37 -29.06 6.09
CA THR A 24 1.08 -27.79 6.26
C THR A 24 2.59 -28.00 6.26
N LEU A 25 3.09 -28.92 7.10
CA LEU A 25 4.54 -29.17 7.19
C LEU A 25 5.12 -29.68 5.88
N GLY A 26 4.42 -30.60 5.21
CA GLY A 26 4.92 -31.13 3.94
C GLY A 26 4.84 -30.13 2.78
N LEU A 27 3.92 -29.14 2.82
CA LEU A 27 3.93 -28.02 1.88
C LEU A 27 5.18 -27.14 2.11
N LEU A 28 5.43 -26.75 3.36
CA LEU A 28 6.57 -25.88 3.68
C LEU A 28 7.90 -26.59 3.41
N ARG A 29 8.01 -27.89 3.76
CA ARG A 29 9.15 -28.76 3.43
C ARG A 29 9.29 -29.07 1.93
N GLY A 30 8.26 -28.82 1.12
CA GLY A 30 8.33 -28.92 -0.34
C GLY A 30 9.02 -27.71 -0.98
N ASN A 31 9.17 -26.61 -0.24
CA ASN A 31 9.79 -25.38 -0.72
C ASN A 31 11.21 -25.24 -0.18
N SER A 32 12.21 -25.53 -1.02
CA SER A 32 13.63 -25.49 -0.63
C SER A 32 14.09 -24.13 -0.10
N LYS A 33 13.38 -23.03 -0.41
CA LYS A 33 13.69 -21.69 0.12
C LYS A 33 13.29 -21.51 1.59
N LEU A 34 12.44 -22.38 2.13
CA LEU A 34 11.91 -22.28 3.50
C LEU A 34 12.59 -23.27 4.46
N ILE A 35 13.62 -23.97 3.99
CA ILE A 35 14.24 -25.08 4.71
C ILE A 35 15.73 -24.83 4.82
N ASP A 36 16.29 -25.14 5.98
CA ASP A 36 17.71 -25.34 6.18
C ASP A 36 17.94 -26.66 6.92
N ASN A 37 18.85 -27.50 6.41
CA ASN A 37 19.19 -28.82 6.97
C ASN A 37 17.97 -29.72 7.32
N GLY A 38 16.91 -29.66 6.50
CA GLY A 38 15.69 -30.45 6.69
C GLY A 38 14.66 -29.87 7.67
N ASN A 39 14.96 -28.76 8.34
CA ASN A 39 14.06 -28.03 9.22
C ASN A 39 13.63 -26.70 8.60
N LEU A 40 12.54 -26.12 9.07
CA LEU A 40 12.13 -24.78 8.63
C LEU A 40 13.19 -23.76 9.05
N ASN A 41 13.64 -22.94 8.11
CA ASN A 41 14.47 -21.77 8.39
C ASN A 41 13.60 -20.62 8.92
N ASP A 42 14.20 -19.47 9.21
CA ASP A 42 13.48 -18.31 9.76
C ASP A 42 12.33 -17.83 8.86
N ALA A 43 12.52 -17.86 7.53
CA ALA A 43 11.46 -17.52 6.58
C ALA A 43 10.31 -18.55 6.63
N GLY A 44 10.63 -19.84 6.73
CA GLY A 44 9.64 -20.92 6.88
C GLY A 44 8.85 -20.80 8.19
N ASN A 45 9.52 -20.55 9.31
CA ASN A 45 8.89 -20.36 10.61
C ASN A 45 8.02 -19.11 10.65
N ARG A 46 8.46 -18.00 10.03
CA ARG A 46 7.67 -16.77 9.88
C ARG A 46 6.36 -17.03 9.14
N VAL A 47 6.43 -17.66 7.96
CA VAL A 47 5.23 -18.01 7.18
C VAL A 47 4.28 -18.89 7.98
N LEU A 48 4.81 -19.88 8.70
CA LEU A 48 4.01 -20.76 9.55
C LEU A 48 3.31 -19.99 10.68
N ASN A 49 4.05 -19.16 11.43
CA ASN A 49 3.52 -18.42 12.58
C ASN A 49 2.47 -17.39 12.17
N GLU A 50 2.73 -16.61 11.11
CA GLU A 50 1.76 -15.64 10.58
C GLU A 50 0.48 -16.34 10.08
N THR A 51 0.63 -17.46 9.39
CA THR A 51 -0.51 -18.25 8.89
C THR A 51 -1.30 -18.91 10.02
N LEU A 52 -0.62 -19.37 11.07
CA LEU A 52 -1.26 -19.89 12.28
C LEU A 52 -2.07 -18.80 12.98
N SER A 53 -1.52 -17.58 13.08
CA SER A 53 -2.22 -16.42 13.62
C SER A 53 -3.47 -16.05 12.81
N ILE A 54 -3.42 -16.19 11.48
CA ILE A 54 -4.60 -16.03 10.62
C ILE A 54 -5.65 -17.12 10.94
N MET A 55 -5.23 -18.38 11.04
CA MET A 55 -6.16 -19.49 11.33
C MET A 55 -6.77 -19.42 12.73
N GLN A 56 -6.08 -18.82 13.71
CA GLN A 56 -6.63 -18.54 15.05
C GLN A 56 -7.80 -17.55 15.01
N ALA A 57 -7.78 -16.60 14.07
CA ALA A 57 -8.89 -15.67 13.83
C ALA A 57 -10.01 -16.27 12.94
N CYS A 58 -9.78 -17.43 12.33
CA CYS A 58 -10.80 -18.15 11.57
C CYS A 58 -11.75 -18.91 12.52
N GLY A 59 -12.95 -19.23 12.02
CA GLY A 59 -13.98 -19.89 12.81
C GLY A 59 -13.61 -21.30 13.27
N ASN A 60 -13.76 -21.59 14.57
CA ASN A 60 -13.51 -22.92 15.11
C ASN A 60 -14.32 -23.99 14.34
N PRO A 61 -13.68 -24.99 13.69
CA PRO A 61 -14.35 -25.98 12.85
C PRO A 61 -15.26 -26.94 13.64
N ARG A 62 -15.22 -26.88 14.99
CA ARG A 62 -16.12 -27.63 15.89
C ARG A 62 -17.39 -26.86 16.23
N ALA A 63 -17.44 -25.55 15.98
CA ALA A 63 -18.64 -24.75 16.15
C ALA A 63 -19.70 -25.11 15.09
N SER A 64 -20.97 -24.85 15.37
CA SER A 64 -22.07 -25.10 14.43
C SER A 64 -22.14 -24.07 13.30
N SER A 65 -21.70 -22.85 13.56
CA SER A 65 -21.77 -21.70 12.64
C SER A 65 -20.63 -20.73 12.90
N ASN A 66 -20.29 -19.96 11.88
CA ASN A 66 -19.29 -18.90 11.92
C ASN A 66 -19.54 -17.92 10.76
N ASN A 67 -19.39 -16.62 10.99
CA ASN A 67 -19.45 -15.60 9.94
C ASN A 67 -18.41 -14.52 10.22
N GLU A 68 -17.16 -14.84 9.91
CA GLU A 68 -16.04 -13.93 10.10
C GLU A 68 -15.55 -13.37 8.77
N THR A 69 -15.21 -12.09 8.75
CA THR A 69 -14.57 -11.43 7.61
C THR A 69 -13.23 -10.87 8.06
N GLY A 70 -12.15 -11.23 7.38
CA GLY A 70 -10.80 -10.76 7.70
C GLY A 70 -10.08 -10.19 6.49
N ILE A 71 -9.16 -9.25 6.72
CA ILE A 71 -8.26 -8.74 5.69
C ILE A 71 -6.81 -9.10 5.99
N ILE A 72 -6.13 -9.64 5.00
CA ILE A 72 -4.72 -10.02 5.07
C ILE A 72 -3.96 -9.11 4.12
N ILE A 73 -3.08 -8.29 4.70
CA ILE A 73 -2.33 -7.26 3.98
C ILE A 73 -0.86 -7.67 3.92
N GLY A 74 -0.29 -7.65 2.73
CA GLY A 74 1.15 -7.82 2.56
C GLY A 74 1.64 -7.06 1.35
N TYR A 75 2.91 -6.65 1.34
CA TYR A 75 3.46 -5.81 0.26
C TYR A 75 3.26 -6.42 -1.14
N VAL A 76 3.31 -5.57 -2.17
CA VAL A 76 3.23 -6.00 -3.57
C VAL A 76 4.31 -7.05 -3.86
N GLN A 77 3.91 -8.24 -4.33
CA GLN A 77 4.81 -9.38 -4.57
C GLN A 77 5.56 -9.93 -3.33
N SER A 78 5.06 -9.70 -2.11
CA SER A 78 5.67 -10.20 -0.86
C SER A 78 5.50 -11.69 -0.56
N GLY A 79 4.80 -12.45 -1.41
CA GLY A 79 4.52 -13.87 -1.15
C GLY A 79 3.13 -14.17 -0.52
N LYS A 80 2.15 -13.27 -0.64
CA LYS A 80 0.73 -13.50 -0.25
C LYS A 80 0.20 -14.88 -0.66
N THR A 81 0.49 -15.32 -1.88
CA THR A 81 0.06 -16.64 -2.37
C THR A 81 0.61 -17.80 -1.55
N LEU A 82 1.85 -17.71 -1.08
CA LEU A 82 2.42 -18.73 -0.19
C LEU A 82 1.66 -18.76 1.14
N SER A 83 1.31 -17.59 1.69
CA SER A 83 0.49 -17.50 2.91
C SER A 83 -0.87 -18.16 2.72
N PHE A 84 -1.66 -17.79 1.70
CA PHE A 84 -2.99 -18.40 1.55
C PHE A 84 -2.95 -19.89 1.16
N THR A 85 -1.90 -20.34 0.48
CA THR A 85 -1.72 -21.77 0.18
C THR A 85 -1.36 -22.55 1.45
N THR A 86 -0.49 -21.97 2.29
CA THR A 86 -0.18 -22.52 3.62
C THR A 86 -1.43 -22.54 4.50
N LEU A 87 -2.26 -21.49 4.46
CA LEU A 87 -3.51 -21.42 5.18
C LEU A 87 -4.51 -22.48 4.72
N THR A 88 -4.56 -22.72 3.40
CA THR A 88 -5.37 -23.80 2.81
C THR A 88 -4.93 -25.15 3.36
N ALA A 89 -3.63 -25.45 3.38
CA ALA A 89 -3.10 -26.68 3.98
C ALA A 89 -3.46 -26.79 5.48
N LEU A 90 -3.33 -25.69 6.23
CA LEU A 90 -3.68 -25.62 7.64
C LEU A 90 -5.18 -25.84 7.86
N ALA A 91 -6.03 -25.35 6.95
CA ALA A 91 -7.48 -25.58 7.00
C ALA A 91 -7.79 -27.08 6.88
N ARG A 92 -7.08 -27.80 6.00
CA ARG A 92 -7.23 -29.26 5.88
C ARG A 92 -6.79 -29.99 7.14
N ASP A 93 -5.66 -29.61 7.74
CA ASP A 93 -5.19 -30.17 9.01
C ASP A 93 -6.22 -29.97 10.14
N ASN A 94 -7.00 -28.89 10.05
CA ASN A 94 -8.03 -28.52 11.01
C ASN A 94 -9.46 -28.95 10.61
N ASN A 95 -9.61 -29.86 9.65
CA ASN A 95 -10.90 -30.44 9.22
C ASN A 95 -11.88 -29.46 8.56
N TYR A 96 -11.39 -28.39 7.93
CA TYR A 96 -12.19 -27.65 6.96
C TYR A 96 -12.50 -28.55 5.77
N ARG A 97 -13.78 -28.56 5.38
CA ARG A 97 -14.32 -29.51 4.39
C ARG A 97 -14.34 -28.89 3.00
N ILE A 98 -14.50 -27.57 2.93
CA ILE A 98 -14.50 -26.79 1.69
C ILE A 98 -13.52 -25.63 1.83
N VAL A 99 -12.68 -25.44 0.82
CA VAL A 99 -11.88 -24.23 0.62
C VAL A 99 -12.21 -23.65 -0.75
N ILE A 100 -12.68 -22.40 -0.80
CA ILE A 100 -13.06 -21.70 -2.02
C ILE A 100 -12.05 -20.58 -2.25
N ILE A 101 -11.38 -20.60 -3.40
CA ILE A 101 -10.46 -19.54 -3.85
C ILE A 101 -11.15 -18.74 -4.95
N LEU A 102 -11.48 -17.49 -4.64
CA LEU A 102 -11.98 -16.52 -5.62
C LEU A 102 -10.76 -15.92 -6.35
N GLY A 103 -10.49 -16.43 -7.55
CA GLY A 103 -9.39 -15.94 -8.38
C GLY A 103 -9.76 -14.66 -9.13
N GLY A 104 -8.79 -14.11 -9.88
CA GLY A 104 -8.97 -12.88 -10.67
C GLY A 104 -10.11 -12.91 -11.70
N THR A 105 -10.27 -11.80 -12.43
CA THR A 105 -11.39 -11.61 -13.37
C THR A 105 -11.18 -12.25 -14.75
N SER A 106 -10.02 -12.84 -15.02
CA SER A 106 -9.67 -13.45 -16.31
C SER A 106 -9.38 -14.94 -16.18
N LYS A 107 -9.60 -15.68 -17.27
CA LYS A 107 -9.33 -17.13 -17.32
C LYS A 107 -7.85 -17.47 -17.05
N ILE A 108 -6.93 -16.63 -17.53
CA ILE A 108 -5.48 -16.83 -17.39
C ILE A 108 -5.08 -16.73 -15.92
N LEU A 109 -5.57 -15.70 -15.21
CA LEU A 109 -5.26 -15.48 -13.80
C LEU A 109 -5.78 -16.64 -12.93
N LEU A 110 -7.00 -17.11 -13.23
CA LEU A 110 -7.55 -18.28 -12.55
C LEU A 110 -6.72 -19.54 -12.82
N GLN A 111 -6.34 -19.77 -14.08
CA GLN A 111 -5.57 -20.96 -14.47
C GLN A 111 -4.19 -20.98 -13.78
N GLN A 112 -3.49 -19.84 -13.76
CA GLN A 112 -2.20 -19.71 -13.06
C GLN A 112 -2.34 -20.02 -11.57
N SER A 113 -3.34 -19.43 -10.90
CA SER A 113 -3.60 -19.67 -9.47
C SER A 113 -3.96 -21.13 -9.20
N THR A 114 -4.79 -21.74 -10.07
CA THR A 114 -5.23 -23.14 -9.96
C THR A 114 -4.05 -24.11 -10.09
N LEU A 115 -3.19 -23.93 -11.10
CA LEU A 115 -2.01 -24.76 -11.31
C LEU A 115 -1.00 -24.61 -10.17
N ARG A 116 -0.83 -23.39 -9.66
CA ARG A 116 0.05 -23.11 -8.53
C ARG A 116 -0.41 -23.83 -7.26
N LEU A 117 -1.69 -23.70 -6.90
CA LEU A 117 -2.28 -24.43 -5.78
C LEU A 117 -2.11 -25.94 -5.93
N ARG A 118 -2.34 -26.46 -7.15
CA ARG A 118 -2.23 -27.89 -7.45
C ARG A 118 -0.82 -28.42 -7.20
N ARG A 119 0.19 -27.67 -7.64
CA ARG A 119 1.61 -27.96 -7.41
C ARG A 119 1.98 -27.84 -5.94
N ASP A 120 1.68 -26.69 -5.31
CA ASP A 120 2.14 -26.36 -3.97
C ASP A 120 1.47 -27.25 -2.90
N LEU A 121 0.20 -27.66 -3.11
CA LEU A 121 -0.52 -28.63 -2.26
C LEU A 121 -0.21 -30.10 -2.63
N ARG A 122 0.69 -30.35 -3.58
CA ARG A 122 1.15 -31.70 -3.96
C ARG A 122 0.01 -32.61 -4.44
N ILE A 123 -1.00 -32.04 -5.11
CA ILE A 123 -2.23 -32.75 -5.51
C ILE A 123 -1.93 -33.84 -6.56
N ASP A 124 -1.05 -33.55 -7.52
CA ASP A 124 -0.70 -34.48 -8.61
C ASP A 124 0.29 -35.57 -8.20
N SER A 125 0.99 -35.39 -7.08
CA SER A 125 2.02 -36.33 -6.61
C SER A 125 1.50 -37.42 -5.66
N ARG A 126 0.18 -37.48 -5.42
CA ARG A 126 -0.43 -38.38 -4.42
C ARG A 126 -1.43 -39.33 -5.06
N TYR A 127 -1.56 -40.52 -4.48
CA TYR A 127 -2.40 -41.59 -4.99
C TYR A 127 -3.25 -42.24 -3.89
N GLY A 128 -4.44 -42.73 -4.25
CA GLY A 128 -5.29 -43.52 -3.36
C GLY A 128 -5.67 -42.78 -2.06
N PHE A 129 -5.35 -43.40 -0.91
CA PHE A 129 -5.68 -42.89 0.43
C PHE A 129 -4.79 -41.72 0.91
N GLU A 130 -3.69 -41.44 0.21
CA GLU A 130 -2.86 -40.26 0.47
C GLU A 130 -3.48 -38.98 -0.09
N GLN A 131 -4.46 -39.12 -0.99
CA GLN A 131 -5.11 -37.97 -1.61
C GLN A 131 -6.01 -37.24 -0.62
N LYS A 132 -5.60 -36.04 -0.21
CA LYS A 132 -6.34 -35.18 0.73
C LYS A 132 -7.22 -34.15 0.04
N TRP A 133 -7.07 -33.97 -1.27
CA TRP A 133 -7.69 -32.87 -2.02
C TRP A 133 -8.49 -33.39 -3.20
N THR A 134 -9.66 -32.80 -3.43
CA THR A 134 -10.36 -32.86 -4.71
C THR A 134 -10.46 -31.43 -5.23
N GLN A 135 -9.71 -31.11 -6.29
CA GLN A 135 -9.71 -29.77 -6.88
C GLN A 135 -10.77 -29.65 -7.97
N LEU A 136 -11.64 -28.65 -7.89
CA LEU A 136 -12.64 -28.33 -8.90
C LEU A 136 -12.45 -26.89 -9.38
N THR A 137 -12.59 -26.65 -10.68
CA THR A 137 -12.41 -25.31 -11.27
C THR A 137 -13.67 -24.86 -11.98
N ASN A 138 -14.27 -23.75 -11.52
CA ASN A 138 -15.57 -23.25 -11.98
C ASN A 138 -16.66 -24.35 -12.04
N PRO A 139 -16.90 -25.10 -10.95
CA PRO A 139 -17.85 -26.22 -10.97
C PRO A 139 -19.25 -25.74 -11.33
N GLU A 140 -19.94 -26.50 -12.18
CA GLU A 140 -21.28 -26.16 -12.66
C GLU A 140 -22.14 -27.37 -13.09
N THR A 141 -21.58 -28.58 -13.06
CA THR A 141 -22.23 -29.79 -13.58
C THR A 141 -22.82 -30.65 -12.46
N GLN A 142 -23.67 -31.63 -12.83
CA GLN A 142 -24.16 -32.64 -11.88
C GLN A 142 -23.01 -33.51 -11.33
N GLU A 143 -22.00 -33.79 -12.15
CA GLU A 143 -20.80 -34.53 -11.71
C GLU A 143 -20.04 -33.78 -10.61
N ASP A 144 -19.92 -32.45 -10.74
CA ASP A 144 -19.32 -31.60 -9.70
C ASP A 144 -20.16 -31.66 -8.41
N PHE A 145 -21.49 -31.62 -8.52
CA PHE A 145 -22.41 -31.75 -7.38
C PHE A 145 -22.21 -33.08 -6.66
N ASP A 146 -22.26 -34.20 -7.39
CA ASP A 146 -22.11 -35.54 -6.83
C ASP A 146 -20.73 -35.71 -6.17
N THR A 147 -19.69 -35.13 -6.79
CA THR A 147 -18.32 -35.14 -6.26
C THR A 147 -18.23 -34.44 -4.90
N ILE A 148 -18.80 -33.23 -4.78
CA ILE A 148 -18.75 -32.46 -3.53
C ILE A 148 -19.66 -33.11 -2.48
N SER A 149 -20.85 -33.60 -2.85
CA SER A 149 -21.75 -34.31 -1.94
C SER A 149 -21.07 -35.53 -1.31
N ASN A 150 -20.41 -36.36 -2.14
CA ASN A 150 -19.67 -37.53 -1.66
C ASN A 150 -18.55 -37.16 -0.68
N ILE A 151 -17.88 -36.02 -0.88
CA ILE A 151 -16.86 -35.52 0.05
C ILE A 151 -17.51 -35.16 1.40
N LEU A 152 -18.63 -34.44 1.38
CA LEU A 152 -19.34 -34.05 2.60
C LEU A 152 -19.89 -35.27 3.34
N ASP A 153 -20.40 -36.28 2.62
CA ASP A 153 -20.89 -37.53 3.19
C ASP A 153 -19.77 -38.33 3.88
N GLN A 154 -18.56 -38.35 3.31
CA GLN A 154 -17.38 -38.96 3.97
C GLN A 154 -17.07 -38.28 5.30
N TRP A 155 -17.13 -36.95 5.36
CA TRP A 155 -16.90 -36.19 6.60
C TRP A 155 -18.03 -36.38 7.63
N ALA A 156 -19.27 -36.54 7.18
CA ALA A 156 -20.41 -36.77 8.04
C ALA A 156 -20.45 -38.21 8.61
N ASN A 157 -19.83 -39.18 7.93
CA ASN A 157 -19.81 -40.56 8.34
C ASN A 157 -18.86 -40.80 9.54
N PRO A 158 -19.38 -41.13 10.74
CA PRO A 158 -18.57 -41.31 11.94
C PRO A 158 -17.65 -42.54 11.89
N THR A 159 -17.93 -43.50 10.99
CA THR A 159 -17.11 -44.71 10.81
C THR A 159 -16.00 -44.53 9.79
N PHE A 160 -16.05 -43.47 8.98
CA PHE A 160 -15.02 -43.18 7.99
C PHE A 160 -13.85 -42.46 8.66
N GLN A 161 -12.62 -42.90 8.40
CA GLN A 161 -11.45 -42.31 9.03
C GLN A 161 -11.24 -40.88 8.53
N LYS A 162 -11.25 -39.89 9.43
CA LYS A 162 -11.08 -38.46 9.10
C LYS A 162 -9.79 -38.14 8.33
N ASP A 163 -8.73 -38.88 8.61
CA ASP A 163 -7.47 -38.81 7.86
C ASP A 163 -7.69 -39.11 6.35
N ARG A 164 -8.59 -40.04 6.02
CA ARG A 164 -8.89 -40.42 4.63
C ARG A 164 -9.90 -39.51 3.94
N CYS A 165 -10.58 -38.62 4.66
CA CYS A 165 -11.50 -37.68 4.05
C CYS A 165 -10.73 -36.73 3.10
N ARG A 166 -11.40 -36.30 2.03
CA ARG A 166 -10.86 -35.25 1.14
C ARG A 166 -11.44 -33.90 1.51
N THR A 167 -10.72 -32.83 1.23
CA THR A 167 -11.26 -31.47 1.26
C THR A 167 -11.52 -31.00 -0.17
N ALA A 168 -12.69 -30.41 -0.41
CA ALA A 168 -13.03 -29.82 -1.68
C ALA A 168 -12.27 -28.49 -1.84
N LEU A 169 -11.36 -28.42 -2.80
CA LEU A 169 -10.64 -27.19 -3.16
C LEU A 169 -11.26 -26.62 -4.43
N ILE A 170 -12.04 -25.56 -4.30
CA ILE A 170 -12.79 -24.96 -5.40
C ILE A 170 -12.07 -23.68 -5.83
N THR A 171 -11.62 -23.62 -7.09
CA THR A 171 -11.12 -22.38 -7.69
C THR A 171 -12.18 -21.80 -8.61
N VAL A 172 -12.60 -20.56 -8.39
CA VAL A 172 -13.66 -19.91 -9.18
C VAL A 172 -13.26 -18.51 -9.62
N MET A 173 -13.59 -18.16 -10.86
CA MET A 173 -13.34 -16.82 -11.39
C MET A 173 -14.29 -15.81 -10.75
N LYS A 174 -13.82 -14.59 -10.45
CA LYS A 174 -14.66 -13.43 -10.09
C LYS A 174 -15.54 -12.98 -11.26
N ASN A 175 -16.59 -13.75 -11.52
CA ASN A 175 -17.50 -13.55 -12.63
C ASN A 175 -18.95 -13.85 -12.20
N GLY A 176 -19.87 -12.98 -12.58
CA GLY A 176 -21.26 -13.07 -12.13
C GLY A 176 -22.04 -14.31 -12.57
N SER A 177 -21.61 -15.00 -13.63
CA SER A 177 -22.18 -16.30 -14.03
C SER A 177 -21.55 -17.44 -13.22
N ARG A 178 -20.21 -17.50 -13.16
CA ARG A 178 -19.48 -18.57 -12.46
C ARG A 178 -19.78 -18.62 -10.96
N LEU A 179 -19.84 -17.47 -10.29
CA LEU A 179 -20.22 -17.41 -8.88
C LEU A 179 -21.68 -17.83 -8.64
N ARG A 180 -22.58 -17.53 -9.58
CA ARG A 180 -23.98 -17.97 -9.51
C ARG A 180 -24.09 -19.48 -9.67
N ASN A 181 -23.37 -20.06 -10.63
CA ASN A 181 -23.36 -21.51 -10.85
C ASN A 181 -22.84 -22.24 -9.61
N LEU A 182 -21.75 -21.76 -9.00
CA LEU A 182 -21.23 -22.30 -7.75
C LEU A 182 -22.25 -22.19 -6.60
N THR A 183 -22.90 -21.03 -6.45
CA THR A 183 -23.91 -20.81 -5.40
C THR A 183 -25.09 -21.77 -5.58
N ASN A 184 -25.61 -21.89 -6.79
CA ASN A 184 -26.72 -22.79 -7.11
C ASN A 184 -26.35 -24.25 -6.82
N LEU A 185 -25.15 -24.68 -7.23
CA LEU A 185 -24.65 -26.02 -7.00
C LEU A 185 -24.57 -26.34 -5.50
N LEU A 186 -23.96 -25.45 -4.71
CA LEU A 186 -23.81 -25.65 -3.26
C LEU A 186 -25.14 -25.54 -2.50
N SER A 187 -26.08 -24.71 -2.96
CA SER A 187 -27.38 -24.53 -2.31
C SER A 187 -28.25 -25.80 -2.29
N GLY A 188 -27.97 -26.76 -3.18
CA GLY A 188 -28.63 -28.06 -3.18
C GLY A 188 -28.11 -29.05 -2.13
N MET A 189 -27.11 -28.67 -1.33
CA MET A 189 -26.45 -29.54 -0.35
C MET A 189 -26.79 -29.16 1.10
N ASN A 190 -26.63 -30.10 2.04
CA ASN A 190 -26.70 -29.77 3.46
C ASN A 190 -25.36 -29.20 3.95
N LEU A 191 -25.29 -27.87 4.07
CA LEU A 191 -24.09 -27.13 4.47
C LEU A 191 -24.04 -26.79 5.97
N GLN A 192 -25.00 -27.28 6.77
CA GLN A 192 -25.01 -27.04 8.21
C GLN A 192 -23.80 -27.69 8.90
N GLY A 193 -23.08 -26.91 9.70
CA GLY A 193 -21.87 -27.37 10.38
C GLY A 193 -20.76 -27.84 9.44
N VAL A 194 -20.69 -27.34 8.20
CA VAL A 194 -19.61 -27.57 7.22
C VAL A 194 -18.63 -26.40 7.26
N PRO A 195 -17.47 -26.52 7.94
CA PRO A 195 -16.52 -25.41 8.04
C PRO A 195 -15.91 -25.12 6.66
N THR A 196 -16.10 -23.88 6.23
CA THR A 196 -15.72 -23.41 4.89
C THR A 196 -14.76 -22.21 4.99
N LEU A 197 -13.65 -22.27 4.26
CA LEU A 197 -12.75 -21.14 4.11
C LEU A 197 -12.94 -20.52 2.73
N ILE A 198 -13.21 -19.22 2.66
CA ILE A 198 -13.33 -18.49 1.40
C ILE A 198 -12.18 -17.49 1.34
N ILE A 199 -11.32 -17.61 0.34
CA ILE A 199 -10.17 -16.73 0.14
C ILE A 199 -10.41 -15.91 -1.12
N ASP A 200 -10.43 -14.60 -0.94
CA ASP A 200 -10.57 -13.60 -1.99
C ASP A 200 -9.19 -13.04 -2.37
N ASP A 201 -8.62 -13.53 -3.47
CA ASP A 201 -7.33 -13.07 -3.98
C ASP A 201 -7.48 -11.74 -4.72
N GLU A 202 -6.64 -10.75 -4.39
CA GLU A 202 -6.82 -9.35 -4.79
C GLU A 202 -8.20 -8.82 -4.35
N GLY A 203 -8.47 -8.85 -3.04
CA GLY A 203 -9.77 -8.49 -2.45
C GLY A 203 -10.22 -7.04 -2.67
N ASP A 204 -9.31 -6.15 -3.09
CA ASP A 204 -9.61 -4.80 -3.58
C ASP A 204 -10.23 -4.82 -4.98
N GLN A 205 -10.00 -5.90 -5.74
CA GLN A 205 -10.41 -6.06 -7.12
C GLN A 205 -11.76 -6.76 -7.25
N ALA A 206 -12.72 -6.03 -7.84
CA ALA A 206 -14.04 -6.49 -8.28
C ALA A 206 -15.03 -6.95 -7.19
N SER A 207 -14.55 -7.40 -6.02
CA SER A 207 -15.38 -7.88 -4.93
C SER A 207 -16.18 -6.77 -4.25
N LEU A 208 -15.59 -5.58 -4.12
CA LEU A 208 -16.21 -4.41 -3.48
C LEU A 208 -17.42 -3.85 -4.27
N ASN A 209 -18.32 -3.19 -3.56
CA ASN A 209 -19.51 -2.61 -4.15
C ASN A 209 -19.20 -1.32 -4.96
N THR A 210 -19.03 -1.45 -6.27
CA THR A 210 -18.78 -0.32 -7.18
C THR A 210 -19.97 0.63 -7.38
N ARG A 211 -21.06 0.45 -6.64
CA ARG A 211 -22.24 1.33 -6.61
C ARG A 211 -22.41 2.08 -5.28
N ALA A 212 -21.46 1.96 -4.35
CA ALA A 212 -21.52 2.59 -3.04
C ALA A 212 -21.72 4.11 -3.13
N SER A 213 -20.90 4.80 -3.92
CA SER A 213 -21.03 6.26 -4.12
C SER A 213 -22.35 6.67 -4.81
N TRP A 214 -22.91 5.79 -5.65
CA TRP A 214 -24.23 6.04 -6.21
C TRP A 214 -25.31 5.97 -5.14
N ALA A 215 -25.27 4.95 -4.27
CA ALA A 215 -26.23 4.78 -3.18
C ALA A 215 -26.19 5.94 -2.18
N ALA A 216 -25.00 6.38 -1.77
CA ALA A 216 -24.82 7.54 -0.91
C ALA A 216 -25.47 8.80 -1.49
N ARG A 217 -25.27 9.07 -2.79
CA ARG A 217 -25.92 10.19 -3.50
C ARG A 217 -27.44 10.08 -3.60
N GLN A 218 -28.01 8.89 -3.47
CA GLN A 218 -29.46 8.70 -3.40
C GLN A 218 -29.99 8.78 -1.96
N GLY A 219 -29.12 8.90 -0.95
CA GLY A 219 -29.51 8.86 0.47
C GLY A 219 -30.04 7.49 0.90
N ILE A 220 -29.58 6.40 0.28
CA ILE A 220 -29.96 5.03 0.64
C ILE A 220 -28.94 4.52 1.64
N ASP A 221 -29.38 4.19 2.85
CA ASP A 221 -28.51 3.61 3.87
C ASP A 221 -27.94 2.25 3.43
N VAL A 222 -26.71 1.94 3.86
CA VAL A 222 -26.01 0.70 3.45
C VAL A 222 -26.79 -0.55 3.83
N GLU A 223 -27.52 -0.52 4.95
CA GLU A 223 -28.34 -1.63 5.43
C GLU A 223 -29.60 -1.88 4.57
N ASP A 224 -30.12 -0.83 3.92
CA ASP A 224 -31.32 -0.87 3.11
C ASP A 224 -31.06 -1.23 1.63
N LEU A 225 -29.79 -1.42 1.26
CA LEU A 225 -29.40 -1.77 -0.10
C LEU A 225 -30.00 -3.10 -0.55
N THR A 226 -30.81 -3.05 -1.61
CA THR A 226 -31.36 -4.25 -2.23
C THR A 226 -30.35 -4.91 -3.18
N GLU A 227 -30.65 -6.13 -3.61
CA GLU A 227 -29.84 -6.84 -4.62
C GLU A 227 -29.68 -6.08 -5.95
N ASN A 228 -30.57 -5.15 -6.28
CA ASN A 228 -30.51 -4.38 -7.51
C ASN A 228 -29.68 -3.10 -7.38
N ASP A 229 -29.38 -2.69 -6.15
CA ASP A 229 -28.67 -1.44 -5.82
C ASP A 229 -27.16 -1.61 -5.75
N VAL A 230 -26.68 -2.86 -5.70
CA VAL A 230 -25.26 -3.20 -5.54
C VAL A 230 -24.62 -3.73 -6.83
N SER A 231 -23.28 -3.84 -6.85
CA SER A 231 -22.55 -4.41 -7.98
C SER A 231 -22.81 -5.92 -8.14
N THR A 232 -22.75 -6.44 -9.37
CA THR A 232 -23.10 -7.84 -9.65
C THR A 232 -22.20 -8.84 -8.93
N ILE A 233 -20.88 -8.61 -8.91
CA ILE A 233 -19.93 -9.53 -8.28
C ILE A 233 -20.08 -9.50 -6.76
N TYR A 234 -20.17 -8.31 -6.16
CA TYR A 234 -20.45 -8.11 -4.74
C TYR A 234 -21.69 -8.91 -4.29
N ARG A 235 -22.82 -8.75 -5.00
CA ARG A 235 -24.04 -9.52 -4.73
C ARG A 235 -23.81 -11.03 -4.75
N ARG A 236 -23.06 -11.53 -5.74
CA ARG A 236 -22.83 -12.97 -5.89
C ARG A 236 -21.91 -13.54 -4.81
N ILE A 237 -20.92 -12.77 -4.35
CA ILE A 237 -20.08 -13.14 -3.20
C ILE A 237 -20.93 -13.21 -1.94
N ASN A 238 -21.78 -12.21 -1.69
CA ASN A 238 -22.67 -12.23 -0.53
C ASN A 238 -23.71 -13.36 -0.58
N ALA A 239 -24.26 -13.67 -1.76
CA ALA A 239 -25.16 -14.82 -1.92
C ALA A 239 -24.45 -16.16 -1.63
N LEU A 240 -23.19 -16.31 -2.08
CA LEU A 240 -22.37 -17.49 -1.76
C LEU A 240 -22.11 -17.61 -0.26
N ARG A 241 -21.78 -16.50 0.41
CA ARG A 241 -21.58 -16.47 1.87
C ARG A 241 -22.85 -16.82 2.64
N ALA A 242 -24.00 -16.31 2.21
CA ALA A 242 -25.27 -16.52 2.88
C ALA A 242 -25.70 -18.00 2.92
N ILE A 243 -25.32 -18.80 1.93
CA ILE A 243 -25.63 -20.25 1.91
C ILE A 243 -24.63 -21.10 2.72
N LEU A 244 -23.57 -20.51 3.28
CA LEU A 244 -22.52 -21.19 4.05
C LEU A 244 -22.61 -20.75 5.52
N PRO A 245 -23.37 -21.45 6.40
CA PRO A 245 -23.58 -21.02 7.79
C PRO A 245 -22.31 -20.99 8.65
N HIS A 246 -21.29 -21.75 8.23
CA HIS A 246 -19.98 -21.77 8.85
C HIS A 246 -18.92 -21.40 7.81
N HIS A 247 -18.60 -20.11 7.73
CA HIS A 247 -17.55 -19.62 6.86
C HIS A 247 -16.66 -18.55 7.51
N THR A 248 -15.42 -18.51 7.05
CA THR A 248 -14.54 -17.34 7.19
C THR A 248 -14.20 -16.82 5.81
N PHE A 249 -14.44 -15.54 5.56
CA PHE A 249 -14.13 -14.83 4.31
C PHE A 249 -12.88 -13.98 4.49
N LEU A 250 -11.80 -14.30 3.78
CA LEU A 250 -10.51 -13.64 3.90
C LEU A 250 -10.14 -12.88 2.62
N GLN A 251 -9.93 -11.58 2.74
CA GLN A 251 -9.50 -10.72 1.64
C GLN A 251 -7.98 -10.58 1.66
N TYR A 252 -7.29 -11.17 0.68
CA TYR A 252 -5.85 -10.98 0.50
C TYR A 252 -5.62 -9.82 -0.46
N THR A 253 -4.85 -8.82 -0.05
CA THR A 253 -4.51 -7.70 -0.94
C THR A 253 -3.16 -7.07 -0.62
N ALA A 254 -2.54 -6.47 -1.64
CA ALA A 254 -1.41 -5.58 -1.47
C ALA A 254 -1.81 -4.12 -1.27
N THR A 255 -3.02 -3.77 -1.70
CA THR A 255 -3.49 -2.40 -1.85
C THR A 255 -4.80 -2.26 -1.08
N PRO A 256 -4.73 -2.20 0.27
CA PRO A 256 -5.88 -2.37 1.14
C PRO A 256 -6.77 -1.13 1.23
N GLN A 257 -6.38 -0.01 0.61
CA GLN A 257 -7.04 1.29 0.76
C GLN A 257 -8.55 1.20 0.48
N ALA A 258 -8.94 0.45 -0.54
CA ALA A 258 -10.35 0.26 -0.86
C ALA A 258 -11.11 -0.47 0.25
N ASN A 259 -10.50 -1.51 0.81
CA ASN A 259 -11.09 -2.37 1.84
C ASN A 259 -11.13 -1.72 3.21
N LEU A 260 -10.17 -0.83 3.52
CA LEU A 260 -10.09 -0.13 4.79
C LEU A 260 -11.09 1.05 4.89
N PHE A 261 -11.43 1.65 3.74
CA PHE A 261 -12.29 2.84 3.63
C PHE A 261 -13.70 2.55 3.08
N ILE A 262 -14.12 1.29 2.96
CA ILE A 262 -15.55 1.00 2.80
C ILE A 262 -16.29 1.29 4.11
N ASN A 263 -17.60 1.53 4.00
CA ASN A 263 -18.45 1.78 5.16
C ASN A 263 -18.42 0.59 6.13
N ILE A 264 -18.38 0.89 7.44
CA ILE A 264 -18.32 -0.12 8.52
C ILE A 264 -19.45 -1.15 8.42
N MET A 265 -20.65 -0.71 8.00
CA MET A 265 -21.85 -1.55 7.91
C MET A 265 -21.88 -2.40 6.64
N ASP A 266 -20.92 -2.22 5.72
CA ASP A 266 -20.80 -3.09 4.54
C ASP A 266 -20.47 -4.52 4.99
N ARG A 267 -21.16 -5.51 4.41
CA ARG A 267 -20.94 -6.94 4.71
C ARG A 267 -19.52 -7.43 4.43
N LEU A 268 -18.75 -6.74 3.59
CA LEU A 268 -17.35 -7.04 3.30
C LEU A 268 -16.38 -6.22 4.16
N SER A 269 -16.86 -5.37 5.08
CA SER A 269 -16.04 -4.70 6.07
C SER A 269 -15.32 -5.77 6.93
N PRO A 270 -13.98 -5.74 7.03
CA PRO A 270 -13.25 -6.73 7.78
C PRO A 270 -13.39 -6.52 9.29
N ASN A 271 -13.68 -7.61 10.01
CA ASN A 271 -13.73 -7.63 11.47
C ASN A 271 -12.33 -7.62 12.07
N PHE A 272 -11.38 -8.29 11.44
CA PHE A 272 -10.00 -8.36 11.88
C PHE A 272 -9.01 -8.16 10.73
N ILE A 273 -7.77 -7.86 11.09
CA ILE A 273 -6.67 -7.64 10.17
C ILE A 273 -5.46 -8.50 10.53
N LYS A 274 -4.73 -8.95 9.51
CA LYS A 274 -3.41 -9.58 9.66
C LYS A 274 -2.41 -9.02 8.68
N LEU A 275 -1.25 -8.60 9.18
CA LEU A 275 -0.13 -8.12 8.38
C LEU A 275 0.83 -9.28 8.08
N LEU A 276 1.24 -9.43 6.82
CA LEU A 276 2.25 -10.40 6.38
C LEU A 276 3.61 -9.74 6.24
N THR A 277 4.62 -10.29 6.90
CA THR A 277 5.97 -9.76 6.84
C THR A 277 6.75 -10.38 5.67
N PRO A 278 7.35 -9.58 4.79
CA PRO A 278 8.19 -10.12 3.72
C PRO A 278 9.46 -10.76 4.31
N GLY A 279 10.05 -11.71 3.59
CA GLY A 279 11.37 -12.26 3.95
C GLY A 279 12.52 -11.34 3.53
N ASP A 280 13.71 -11.54 4.07
CA ASP A 280 14.88 -10.65 3.92
C ASP A 280 15.34 -10.44 2.46
N GLU A 281 15.08 -11.44 1.61
CA GLU A 281 15.38 -11.42 0.17
C GLU A 281 14.38 -10.57 -0.65
N TYR A 282 13.30 -10.10 -0.04
CA TYR A 282 12.35 -9.19 -0.67
C TYR A 282 12.94 -7.78 -0.81
N THR A 283 12.65 -7.15 -1.94
CA THR A 283 13.05 -5.79 -2.28
C THR A 283 11.79 -5.02 -2.71
N GLY A 284 11.42 -3.99 -1.95
CA GLY A 284 10.20 -3.19 -2.15
C GLY A 284 10.50 -1.70 -2.38
N GLY A 285 9.53 -0.85 -2.08
CA GLY A 285 9.63 0.59 -2.31
C GLY A 285 10.79 1.25 -1.57
N ILE A 286 10.92 0.99 -0.27
CA ILE A 286 12.06 1.47 0.55
C ILE A 286 13.40 1.09 -0.11
N THR A 287 13.55 -0.17 -0.51
CA THR A 287 14.80 -0.65 -1.14
C THR A 287 15.13 0.08 -2.45
N PHE A 288 14.14 0.36 -3.29
CA PHE A 288 14.35 0.98 -4.60
C PHE A 288 14.47 2.51 -4.54
N PHE A 289 13.63 3.17 -3.74
CA PHE A 289 13.49 4.63 -3.74
C PHE A 289 14.22 5.31 -2.58
N GLN A 290 14.47 4.62 -1.47
CA GLN A 290 15.16 5.19 -0.30
C GLN A 290 16.60 4.63 -0.17
N ASP A 291 16.75 3.31 -0.09
CA ASP A 291 18.06 2.68 0.18
C ASP A 291 19.03 2.72 -1.02
N ASN A 292 18.49 2.66 -2.25
CA ASN A 292 19.29 2.53 -3.47
C ASN A 292 18.79 3.46 -4.60
N PRO A 293 18.86 4.79 -4.43
CA PRO A 293 18.32 5.74 -5.41
C PRO A 293 18.92 5.60 -6.82
N ASN A 294 20.14 5.07 -6.94
CA ASN A 294 20.80 4.78 -8.22
C ASN A 294 20.08 3.70 -9.07
N LEU A 295 19.08 2.99 -8.53
CA LEU A 295 18.27 2.04 -9.29
C LEU A 295 17.13 2.73 -10.06
N ILE A 296 16.78 3.96 -9.68
CA ILE A 296 15.75 4.76 -10.33
C ILE A 296 16.42 5.72 -11.32
N VAL A 297 15.90 5.78 -12.54
CA VAL A 297 16.40 6.65 -13.60
C VAL A 297 15.26 7.53 -14.10
N GLU A 298 15.43 8.85 -13.98
CA GLU A 298 14.45 9.80 -14.53
C GLU A 298 14.45 9.73 -16.06
N ILE A 299 13.25 9.63 -16.64
CA ILE A 299 13.02 9.79 -18.08
C ILE A 299 12.86 11.30 -18.34
N PRO A 300 13.75 11.91 -19.15
CA PRO A 300 13.65 13.33 -19.46
C PRO A 300 12.31 13.68 -20.10
N PRO A 301 11.76 14.89 -19.87
CA PRO A 301 10.50 15.33 -20.48
C PRO A 301 10.47 15.23 -22.01
N SER A 302 11.62 15.36 -22.68
CA SER A 302 11.76 15.19 -24.13
C SER A 302 11.50 13.76 -24.62
N ASP A 303 11.63 12.79 -23.74
CA ASP A 303 11.52 11.36 -24.05
C ASP A 303 10.15 10.79 -23.63
N LEU A 304 9.23 11.65 -23.19
CA LEU A 304 7.91 11.27 -22.73
C LEU A 304 6.86 11.43 -23.85
N PRO A 305 6.24 10.33 -24.32
CA PRO A 305 5.22 10.36 -25.36
C PRO A 305 3.93 11.08 -24.91
N THR A 306 3.73 11.24 -23.60
CA THR A 306 2.60 11.96 -23.01
C THR A 306 2.72 13.48 -23.14
N LEU A 307 3.94 14.00 -23.26
CA LEU A 307 4.19 15.43 -23.39
C LEU A 307 4.38 15.86 -24.85
N GLN A 308 4.90 14.97 -25.69
CA GLN A 308 5.08 15.21 -27.11
C GLN A 308 5.08 13.91 -27.94
N PRO A 309 4.65 13.96 -29.21
CA PRO A 309 4.80 12.81 -30.11
C PRO A 309 6.28 12.46 -30.31
N LEU A 310 6.58 11.17 -30.19
CA LEU A 310 7.91 10.63 -30.47
C LEU A 310 7.90 9.94 -31.84
N HIS A 311 8.86 10.27 -32.69
CA HIS A 311 8.98 9.73 -34.05
C HIS A 311 10.02 8.60 -34.15
N GLU A 312 10.95 8.56 -33.22
CA GLU A 312 12.02 7.57 -33.13
C GLU A 312 12.20 7.09 -31.68
N ALA A 313 13.03 6.05 -31.50
CA ALA A 313 13.33 5.52 -30.18
C ALA A 313 14.00 6.59 -29.30
N PRO A 314 13.42 6.95 -28.14
CA PRO A 314 14.01 7.97 -27.27
C PRO A 314 15.34 7.51 -26.67
N ASN A 315 16.24 8.45 -26.38
CA ASN A 315 17.58 8.17 -25.85
C ASN A 315 17.54 7.40 -24.52
N SER A 316 16.58 7.70 -23.66
CA SER A 316 16.34 6.97 -22.41
C SER A 316 15.96 5.50 -22.64
N LEU A 317 15.17 5.17 -23.68
CA LEU A 317 14.88 3.78 -24.07
C LEU A 317 16.15 3.08 -24.56
N LEU A 318 16.95 3.75 -25.40
CA LEU A 318 18.23 3.22 -25.88
C LEU A 318 19.20 2.94 -24.73
N ARG A 319 19.27 3.83 -23.73
CA ARG A 319 20.04 3.63 -22.50
C ARG A 319 19.53 2.40 -21.73
N ALA A 320 18.22 2.27 -21.55
CA ALA A 320 17.62 1.12 -20.86
C ALA A 320 17.97 -0.22 -21.55
N LEU A 321 17.91 -0.26 -22.89
CA LEU A 321 18.32 -1.43 -23.67
C LEU A 321 19.80 -1.76 -23.52
N LYS A 322 20.70 -0.76 -23.55
CA LYS A 322 22.15 -0.96 -23.36
C LYS A 322 22.44 -1.59 -21.98
N ILE A 323 21.85 -1.04 -20.91
CA ILE A 323 21.99 -1.60 -19.55
C ILE A 323 21.47 -3.04 -19.50
N TYR A 324 20.30 -3.29 -20.09
CA TYR A 324 19.70 -4.62 -20.09
C TYR A 324 20.61 -5.65 -20.77
N TYR A 325 21.11 -5.37 -21.98
CA TYR A 325 21.98 -6.31 -22.70
C TYR A 325 23.32 -6.56 -21.99
N LEU A 326 23.95 -5.53 -21.40
CA LEU A 326 25.14 -5.73 -20.58
C LEU A 326 24.85 -6.64 -19.37
N GLY A 327 23.69 -6.46 -18.72
CA GLY A 327 23.25 -7.33 -17.64
C GLY A 327 23.01 -8.78 -18.08
N VAL A 328 22.47 -9.00 -19.29
CA VAL A 328 22.32 -10.34 -19.88
C VAL A 328 23.68 -11.00 -20.09
N VAL A 329 24.62 -10.31 -20.73
CA VAL A 329 25.97 -10.84 -20.99
C VAL A 329 26.70 -11.14 -19.68
N ALA A 330 26.62 -10.23 -18.70
CA ALA A 330 27.21 -10.45 -17.38
C ALA A 330 26.66 -11.72 -16.72
N GLY A 331 25.35 -11.93 -16.79
CA GLY A 331 24.72 -13.14 -16.27
C GLY A 331 25.13 -14.43 -16.97
N GLN A 332 25.41 -14.37 -18.27
CA GLN A 332 25.95 -15.50 -19.04
C GLN A 332 27.39 -15.83 -18.62
N ILE A 333 28.27 -14.82 -18.55
CA ILE A 333 29.70 -14.98 -18.18
C ILE A 333 29.82 -15.53 -16.76
N LEU A 334 29.06 -14.97 -15.83
CA LEU A 334 29.04 -15.38 -14.41
C LEU A 334 28.23 -16.67 -14.17
N GLN A 335 27.64 -17.25 -15.22
CA GLN A 335 26.83 -18.47 -15.17
C GLN A 335 25.63 -18.39 -14.21
N LEU A 336 25.07 -17.19 -14.02
CA LEU A 336 23.96 -16.92 -13.10
C LEU A 336 22.68 -17.67 -13.51
N TYR A 337 22.54 -18.04 -14.78
CA TYR A 337 21.45 -18.90 -15.26
C TYR A 337 21.39 -20.28 -14.58
N ARG A 338 22.47 -20.72 -13.91
CA ARG A 338 22.51 -21.95 -13.12
C ARG A 338 21.95 -21.77 -11.71
N ASP A 339 21.92 -20.55 -11.19
CA ASP A 339 21.33 -20.21 -9.90
C ASP A 339 19.79 -20.22 -10.03
N PRO A 340 19.06 -21.02 -9.23
CA PRO A 340 17.60 -21.03 -9.20
C PRO A 340 16.94 -19.66 -8.99
N SER A 341 17.63 -18.69 -8.37
CA SER A 341 17.13 -17.33 -8.15
C SER A 341 17.34 -16.39 -9.36
N GLN A 342 18.18 -16.78 -10.32
CA GLN A 342 18.61 -15.94 -11.45
C GLN A 342 18.57 -16.68 -12.80
N ARG A 343 17.69 -17.69 -12.91
CA ARG A 343 17.53 -18.52 -14.12
C ARG A 343 17.20 -17.74 -15.38
N ASN A 344 16.61 -16.55 -15.23
CA ASN A 344 16.15 -15.69 -16.32
C ASN A 344 16.53 -14.23 -16.07
N ARG A 345 16.65 -13.45 -17.15
CA ARG A 345 16.74 -11.99 -17.15
C ARG A 345 15.73 -11.42 -18.11
N SER A 346 14.94 -10.47 -17.65
CA SER A 346 13.85 -9.91 -18.45
C SER A 346 13.82 -8.40 -18.35
N MET A 347 13.36 -7.77 -19.43
CA MET A 347 13.04 -6.35 -19.51
C MET A 347 11.55 -6.18 -19.73
N LEU A 348 10.95 -5.20 -19.04
CA LEU A 348 9.57 -4.79 -19.20
C LEU A 348 9.52 -3.37 -19.77
N ILE A 349 8.86 -3.19 -20.90
CA ILE A 349 8.60 -1.89 -21.53
C ILE A 349 7.09 -1.65 -21.47
N HIS A 350 6.71 -0.60 -20.75
CA HIS A 350 5.32 -0.28 -20.43
C HIS A 350 4.96 1.15 -20.85
N PRO A 351 4.73 1.39 -22.16
CA PRO A 351 4.71 2.73 -22.71
C PRO A 351 3.40 3.49 -22.46
N SER A 352 2.24 2.82 -22.47
CA SER A 352 0.96 3.47 -22.15
C SER A 352 -0.16 2.46 -21.90
N ARG A 353 -1.41 2.94 -21.80
CA ARG A 353 -2.63 2.10 -21.82
C ARG A 353 -3.13 1.82 -23.24
N LEU A 354 -2.72 2.63 -24.22
CA LEU A 354 -3.18 2.56 -25.60
C LEU A 354 -2.35 1.56 -26.38
N GLN A 355 -3.05 0.66 -27.07
CA GLN A 355 -2.42 -0.41 -27.84
C GLN A 355 -1.55 0.09 -29.01
N GLY A 356 -1.84 1.29 -29.53
CA GLY A 356 -1.05 1.90 -30.61
C GLY A 356 0.40 2.14 -30.21
N ASP A 357 0.61 2.55 -28.96
CA ASP A 357 1.95 2.87 -28.45
C ASP A 357 2.78 1.60 -28.25
N HIS A 358 2.15 0.47 -27.91
CA HIS A 358 2.88 -0.80 -27.72
C HIS A 358 3.54 -1.26 -29.03
N ASN A 359 2.81 -1.17 -30.15
CA ASN A 359 3.34 -1.56 -31.46
C ASN A 359 4.51 -0.65 -31.89
N THR A 360 4.41 0.65 -31.62
CA THR A 360 5.48 1.62 -31.89
C THR A 360 6.75 1.28 -31.11
N PHE A 361 6.64 1.07 -29.79
CA PHE A 361 7.79 0.68 -28.96
C PHE A 361 8.35 -0.70 -29.35
N TYR A 362 7.48 -1.66 -29.69
CA TYR A 362 7.91 -2.97 -30.18
C TYR A 362 8.71 -2.85 -31.49
N GLY A 363 8.26 -2.00 -32.42
CA GLY A 363 8.98 -1.65 -33.65
C GLY A 363 10.35 -1.06 -33.34
N TRP A 364 10.40 -0.01 -32.51
CA TRP A 364 11.65 0.64 -32.12
C TRP A 364 12.67 -0.31 -31.49
N VAL A 365 12.24 -1.22 -30.60
CA VAL A 365 13.14 -2.19 -29.98
C VAL A 365 13.69 -3.18 -31.02
N ASN A 366 12.86 -3.65 -31.96
CA ASN A 366 13.33 -4.53 -33.03
C ASN A 366 14.28 -3.82 -34.00
N ASP A 367 13.95 -2.60 -34.42
CA ASP A 367 14.79 -1.80 -35.32
C ASP A 367 16.14 -1.48 -34.68
N THR A 368 16.13 -1.13 -33.37
CA THR A 368 17.34 -0.90 -32.58
C THR A 368 18.19 -2.17 -32.49
N LYS A 369 17.57 -3.31 -32.17
CA LYS A 369 18.24 -4.62 -32.11
C LYS A 369 18.92 -4.96 -33.43
N GLU A 370 18.22 -4.80 -34.55
CA GLU A 370 18.74 -5.09 -35.89
C GLU A 370 19.86 -4.12 -36.30
N SER A 371 19.72 -2.84 -35.95
CA SER A 371 20.75 -1.82 -36.16
C SER A 371 22.04 -2.16 -35.40
N TRP A 372 21.94 -2.38 -34.08
CA TRP A 372 23.11 -2.73 -33.26
C TRP A 372 23.76 -4.04 -33.67
N ARG A 373 22.98 -5.05 -34.08
CA ARG A 373 23.54 -6.29 -34.65
C ARG A 373 24.40 -6.00 -35.88
N ARG A 374 23.93 -5.12 -36.78
CA ARG A 374 24.66 -4.76 -38.00
C ARG A 374 25.95 -4.01 -37.69
N LEU A 375 25.89 -3.03 -36.79
CA LEU A 375 27.04 -2.22 -36.37
C LEU A 375 28.09 -3.03 -35.61
N LEU A 376 27.68 -4.00 -34.79
CA LEU A 376 28.64 -4.85 -34.07
C LEU A 376 29.31 -5.88 -34.99
N SER A 377 28.62 -6.29 -36.06
CA SER A 377 29.14 -7.19 -37.12
C SER A 377 29.94 -6.50 -38.21
N SER A 378 29.89 -5.17 -38.34
CA SER A 378 30.56 -4.47 -39.42
C SER A 378 32.09 -4.49 -39.26
N GLU A 379 32.79 -4.51 -40.39
CA GLU A 379 34.24 -4.26 -40.45
C GLU A 379 34.57 -2.76 -40.30
N ASP A 380 33.54 -1.89 -40.38
CA ASP A 380 33.66 -0.46 -40.11
C ASP A 380 33.89 -0.23 -38.62
N ASN A 381 35.09 0.26 -38.29
CA ASN A 381 35.54 0.46 -36.92
C ASN A 381 35.04 1.78 -36.31
N GLU A 382 34.53 2.75 -37.09
CA GLU A 382 34.11 4.05 -36.56
C GLU A 382 32.71 3.96 -35.92
N ASP A 383 31.69 3.56 -36.68
CA ASP A 383 30.31 3.44 -36.16
C ASP A 383 30.22 2.42 -35.01
N LYS A 384 30.98 1.31 -35.13
CA LYS A 384 31.10 0.32 -34.07
C LYS A 384 31.70 0.91 -32.80
N ARG A 385 32.73 1.76 -32.94
CA ARG A 385 33.37 2.42 -31.79
C ARG A 385 32.44 3.43 -31.14
N GLU A 386 31.68 4.18 -31.91
CA GLU A 386 30.67 5.11 -31.38
C GLU A 386 29.61 4.38 -30.54
N LEU A 387 29.06 3.28 -31.07
CA LEU A 387 28.13 2.44 -30.33
C LEU A 387 28.75 1.88 -29.03
N LEU A 388 30.03 1.48 -29.06
CA LEU A 388 30.72 1.00 -27.87
C LEU A 388 30.97 2.12 -26.83
N ILE A 389 31.23 3.36 -27.25
CA ILE A 389 31.32 4.51 -26.32
C ILE A 389 29.99 4.70 -25.59
N ASP A 390 28.88 4.54 -26.30
CA ASP A 390 27.54 4.59 -25.72
C ASP A 390 27.28 3.44 -24.72
N PHE A 391 27.74 2.22 -25.03
CA PHE A 391 27.68 1.10 -24.09
C PHE A 391 28.57 1.31 -22.85
N GLN A 392 29.69 2.05 -22.97
CA GLN A 392 30.55 2.38 -21.84
C GLN A 392 29.80 3.21 -20.79
N LEU A 393 28.90 4.11 -21.20
CA LEU A 393 28.06 4.87 -20.26
C LEU A 393 27.13 3.94 -19.47
N ALA A 394 26.49 2.98 -20.13
CA ALA A 394 25.64 1.97 -19.48
C ALA A 394 26.46 1.03 -18.57
N TYR A 395 27.69 0.75 -18.93
CA TYR A 395 28.62 -0.03 -18.11
C TYR A 395 29.01 0.70 -16.82
N ASN A 396 29.40 1.97 -16.93
CA ASN A 396 29.76 2.80 -15.78
C ASN A 396 28.58 2.90 -14.80
N ASP A 397 27.36 2.99 -15.32
CA ASP A 397 26.13 2.97 -14.54
C ASP A 397 25.98 1.65 -13.74
N LEU A 398 26.14 0.50 -14.39
CA LEU A 398 26.09 -0.81 -13.73
C LEU A 398 27.19 -0.99 -12.67
N GLN A 399 28.39 -0.44 -12.89
CA GLN A 399 29.49 -0.54 -11.91
C GLN A 399 29.17 0.14 -10.58
N MET A 400 28.26 1.11 -10.55
CA MET A 400 27.86 1.78 -9.31
C MET A 400 27.05 0.85 -8.37
N THR A 401 26.43 -0.20 -8.92
CA THR A 401 25.48 -1.05 -8.17
C THR A 401 25.83 -2.54 -8.22
N VAL A 402 26.69 -2.97 -9.15
CA VAL A 402 27.11 -4.37 -9.29
C VAL A 402 28.56 -4.53 -8.84
N GLN A 403 28.77 -5.24 -7.73
CA GLN A 403 30.11 -5.44 -7.16
C GLN A 403 31.03 -6.32 -8.02
N ASN A 404 30.49 -7.37 -8.65
CA ASN A 404 31.26 -8.37 -9.41
C ASN A 404 31.00 -8.28 -10.93
N LEU A 405 30.95 -7.07 -11.48
CA LEU A 405 30.70 -6.89 -12.91
C LEU A 405 31.93 -7.31 -13.74
N PRO A 406 31.81 -8.18 -14.75
CA PRO A 406 32.90 -8.48 -15.69
C PRO A 406 33.39 -7.21 -16.38
N THR A 407 34.63 -7.19 -16.87
CA THR A 407 35.19 -5.98 -17.49
C THR A 407 34.41 -5.56 -18.74
N PHE A 408 34.43 -4.27 -19.08
CA PHE A 408 33.74 -3.76 -20.27
C PHE A 408 34.10 -4.57 -21.53
N GLN A 409 35.39 -4.83 -21.74
CA GLN A 409 35.88 -5.64 -22.85
C GLN A 409 35.24 -7.04 -22.87
N GLN A 410 35.22 -7.74 -21.73
CA GLN A 410 34.60 -9.08 -21.63
C GLN A 410 33.10 -9.05 -21.96
N LEU A 411 32.40 -7.97 -21.60
CA LEU A 411 30.98 -7.80 -21.91
C LEU A 411 30.74 -7.46 -23.38
N THR A 412 31.63 -6.71 -24.02
CA THR A 412 31.44 -6.17 -25.39
C THR A 412 32.16 -6.94 -26.49
N ASP A 413 32.89 -8.02 -26.16
CA ASP A 413 33.45 -8.95 -27.13
C ASP A 413 32.32 -9.68 -27.91
N SER A 414 32.52 -10.92 -28.37
CA SER A 414 31.53 -11.64 -29.18
C SER A 414 30.20 -11.95 -28.45
N ASN A 415 30.14 -11.81 -27.12
CA ASN A 415 28.93 -12.15 -26.36
C ASN A 415 27.81 -11.10 -26.50
N LEU A 416 28.15 -9.82 -26.66
CA LEU A 416 27.15 -8.74 -26.76
C LEU A 416 26.27 -8.90 -27.98
N ILE A 417 26.88 -9.16 -29.14
CA ILE A 417 26.13 -9.38 -30.38
C ILE A 417 25.20 -10.58 -30.28
N HIS A 418 25.65 -11.68 -29.66
CA HIS A 418 24.81 -12.86 -29.44
C HIS A 418 23.63 -12.56 -28.51
N ALA A 419 23.86 -11.85 -27.39
CA ALA A 419 22.79 -11.45 -26.49
C ALA A 419 21.74 -10.58 -27.21
N ILE A 420 22.18 -9.60 -28.01
CA ILE A 420 21.31 -8.75 -28.81
C ILE A 420 20.50 -9.59 -29.82
N GLN A 421 21.18 -10.43 -30.60
CA GLN A 421 20.56 -11.23 -31.66
C GLN A 421 19.53 -12.24 -31.13
N TYR A 422 19.86 -12.96 -30.06
CA TYR A 422 19.08 -14.11 -29.60
C TYR A 422 18.06 -13.79 -28.50
N THR A 423 18.06 -12.57 -27.94
CA THR A 423 16.98 -12.16 -27.02
C THR A 423 15.65 -12.06 -27.78
N PRO A 424 14.62 -12.85 -27.42
CA PRO A 424 13.28 -12.72 -27.97
C PRO A 424 12.60 -11.45 -27.46
N ILE A 425 11.85 -10.79 -28.34
CA ILE A 425 11.02 -9.63 -28.02
C ILE A 425 9.57 -10.04 -28.22
N VAL A 426 8.72 -9.84 -27.22
CA VAL A 426 7.32 -10.26 -27.25
C VAL A 426 6.41 -9.08 -26.99
N GLU A 427 5.48 -8.85 -27.92
CA GLU A 427 4.39 -7.90 -27.72
C GLU A 427 3.25 -8.56 -26.92
N VAL A 428 3.00 -8.08 -25.70
CA VAL A 428 2.04 -8.65 -24.77
C VAL A 428 0.72 -7.89 -24.86
N ASN A 429 -0.10 -8.28 -25.85
CA ASN A 429 -1.41 -7.67 -26.12
C ASN A 429 -2.56 -8.68 -26.08
N ALA A 430 -3.74 -8.25 -25.64
CA ALA A 430 -4.95 -9.07 -25.61
C ALA A 430 -5.67 -9.20 -26.98
N ARG A 431 -5.09 -8.70 -28.09
CA ARG A 431 -5.73 -8.65 -29.42
C ARG A 431 -6.12 -10.02 -29.97
N GLN A 432 -5.38 -11.07 -29.63
CA GLN A 432 -5.64 -12.45 -30.08
C GLN A 432 -6.53 -13.25 -29.12
N GLY A 433 -7.26 -12.59 -28.22
CA GLY A 433 -8.22 -13.22 -27.30
C GLY A 433 -7.61 -13.76 -26.00
N ALA A 434 -6.28 -13.84 -25.89
CA ALA A 434 -5.56 -14.18 -24.67
C ALA A 434 -4.20 -13.46 -24.59
N THR A 435 -3.76 -13.14 -23.37
CA THR A 435 -2.38 -12.70 -23.11
C THR A 435 -1.42 -13.88 -23.35
N PRO A 436 -0.32 -13.70 -24.08
CA PRO A 436 0.62 -14.79 -24.36
C PRO A 436 1.21 -15.36 -23.06
N GLN A 437 1.27 -16.69 -22.96
CA GLN A 437 2.03 -17.37 -21.90
C GLN A 437 3.49 -17.48 -22.34
N ILE A 438 4.39 -16.90 -21.56
CA ILE A 438 5.84 -16.99 -21.82
C ILE A 438 6.34 -18.28 -21.18
N ASN A 439 6.91 -19.17 -21.98
CA ASN A 439 7.66 -20.31 -21.47
C ASN A 439 9.08 -19.84 -21.15
N TRP A 440 9.29 -19.43 -19.90
CA TRP A 440 10.55 -18.85 -19.45
C TRP A 440 11.77 -19.77 -19.60
N GLN A 441 11.56 -21.07 -19.82
CA GLN A 441 12.65 -22.03 -20.02
C GLN A 441 13.26 -21.99 -21.44
N ASP A 442 12.56 -21.38 -22.40
CA ASP A 442 12.99 -21.39 -23.81
C ASP A 442 14.17 -20.44 -24.08
N SER A 443 14.38 -19.44 -23.22
CA SER A 443 15.48 -18.47 -23.35
C SER A 443 15.86 -17.88 -22.00
N TYR A 444 17.17 -17.63 -21.82
CA TYR A 444 17.68 -16.92 -20.63
C TYR A 444 17.19 -15.47 -20.56
N SER A 445 17.03 -14.82 -21.71
CA SER A 445 16.78 -13.38 -21.82
C SER A 445 15.48 -13.09 -22.55
N TRP A 446 14.69 -12.12 -22.09
CA TRP A 446 13.41 -11.71 -22.71
C TRP A 446 13.17 -10.20 -22.67
N ILE A 447 12.60 -9.61 -23.72
CA ILE A 447 12.05 -8.24 -23.67
C ILE A 447 10.55 -8.31 -23.92
N LEU A 448 9.77 -7.75 -22.99
CA LEU A 448 8.32 -7.70 -23.07
C LEU A 448 7.86 -6.27 -23.30
N VAL A 449 7.02 -6.06 -24.31
CA VAL A 449 6.41 -4.76 -24.62
C VAL A 449 4.90 -4.87 -24.47
N GLY A 450 4.29 -4.15 -23.53
CA GLY A 450 2.85 -4.28 -23.31
C GLY A 450 2.26 -3.27 -22.34
N GLY A 451 0.93 -3.35 -22.16
CA GLY A 451 0.14 -2.39 -21.38
C GLY A 451 -0.58 -3.02 -20.18
N GLN A 452 -1.86 -2.67 -20.00
CA GLN A 452 -2.66 -3.06 -18.83
C GLN A 452 -2.77 -4.57 -18.57
N SER A 453 -2.64 -5.42 -19.59
CA SER A 453 -2.63 -6.88 -19.41
C SER A 453 -1.47 -7.38 -18.53
N MET A 454 -0.46 -6.54 -18.30
CA MET A 454 0.68 -6.83 -17.43
C MET A 454 0.55 -6.22 -16.02
N ASP A 455 -0.43 -5.32 -15.81
CA ASP A 455 -0.61 -4.55 -14.56
C ASP A 455 -1.11 -5.43 -13.40
N ARG A 456 -1.88 -6.50 -13.64
CA ARG A 456 -2.36 -7.42 -12.57
C ARG A 456 -2.13 -8.90 -12.92
N GLY A 457 -1.52 -9.63 -11.98
CA GLY A 457 -1.32 -11.09 -12.00
C GLY A 457 -0.48 -11.71 -13.13
N PHE A 458 0.14 -10.92 -14.01
CA PHE A 458 1.19 -11.42 -14.91
C PHE A 458 2.54 -11.48 -14.16
N THR A 459 3.09 -12.69 -13.99
CA THR A 459 4.39 -12.88 -13.34
C THR A 459 5.50 -12.75 -14.36
N VAL A 460 6.42 -11.79 -14.18
CA VAL A 460 7.62 -11.61 -15.01
C VAL A 460 8.83 -12.21 -14.28
N GLU A 461 9.42 -13.28 -14.83
CA GLU A 461 10.58 -13.92 -14.21
C GLU A 461 11.87 -13.17 -14.55
N GLY A 462 12.71 -12.94 -13.53
CA GLY A 462 14.03 -12.34 -13.73
C GLY A 462 14.02 -10.88 -14.17
N LEU A 463 12.95 -10.12 -13.88
CA LEU A 463 12.86 -8.72 -14.28
C LEU A 463 14.00 -7.87 -13.69
N THR A 464 14.87 -7.36 -14.55
CA THR A 464 15.99 -6.47 -14.21
C THR A 464 15.75 -5.05 -14.68
N VAL A 465 15.27 -4.83 -15.91
CA VAL A 465 15.04 -3.46 -16.42
C VAL A 465 13.56 -3.21 -16.63
N THR A 466 13.03 -2.13 -16.05
CA THR A 466 11.66 -1.65 -16.28
C THR A 466 11.73 -0.27 -16.91
N TYR A 467 11.09 -0.09 -18.06
CA TYR A 467 10.99 1.19 -18.75
C TYR A 467 9.51 1.59 -18.88
N MET A 468 9.09 2.62 -18.12
CA MET A 468 7.68 3.00 -18.01
C MET A 468 7.51 4.52 -18.24
N PRO A 469 7.48 5.00 -19.50
CA PRO A 469 7.36 6.42 -19.86
C PRO A 469 5.91 6.95 -19.78
N ARG A 470 5.09 6.39 -18.87
CA ARG A 470 3.67 6.74 -18.71
C ARG A 470 3.42 7.42 -17.38
N ASN A 471 2.64 8.49 -17.40
CA ASN A 471 2.16 9.18 -16.21
C ASN A 471 1.26 8.25 -15.33
N ILE A 472 1.17 8.57 -14.03
CA ILE A 472 0.30 7.96 -13.03
C ILE A 472 -1.19 7.87 -13.43
N GLY A 473 -1.70 8.76 -14.28
CA GLY A 473 -3.07 8.77 -14.77
C GLY A 473 -4.03 9.42 -13.76
N VAL A 474 -5.08 8.72 -13.33
CA VAL A 474 -6.04 9.21 -12.30
C VAL A 474 -5.42 9.27 -10.89
N GLY A 475 -4.18 8.81 -10.72
CA GLY A 475 -3.47 8.91 -9.44
C GLY A 475 -3.91 7.91 -8.37
N ASN A 476 -4.68 6.87 -8.71
CA ASN A 476 -5.08 5.88 -7.70
C ASN A 476 -3.88 5.07 -7.21
N VAL A 477 -3.67 5.05 -5.90
CA VAL A 477 -2.56 4.34 -5.22
C VAL A 477 -2.52 2.87 -5.63
N ASP A 478 -3.67 2.19 -5.59
CA ASP A 478 -3.79 0.77 -5.94
C ASP A 478 -3.24 0.47 -7.35
N THR A 479 -3.57 1.35 -8.29
CA THR A 479 -3.24 1.20 -9.70
C THR A 479 -1.77 1.52 -9.97
N ILE A 480 -1.13 2.35 -9.16
CA ILE A 480 0.30 2.67 -9.27
C ILE A 480 1.11 1.55 -8.62
N GLN A 481 0.77 1.16 -7.39
CA GLN A 481 1.45 0.08 -6.64
C GLN A 481 1.51 -1.24 -7.43
N GLN A 482 0.45 -1.59 -8.15
CA GLN A 482 0.43 -2.82 -8.95
C GLN A 482 1.34 -2.81 -10.18
N ARG A 483 1.70 -1.62 -10.68
CA ARG A 483 2.68 -1.46 -11.76
C ARG A 483 4.11 -1.69 -11.27
N ALA A 484 4.36 -1.69 -9.96
CA ALA A 484 5.67 -1.92 -9.36
C ALA A 484 6.12 -3.40 -9.46
N ARG A 485 6.18 -3.92 -10.70
CA ARG A 485 6.66 -5.28 -11.01
C ARG A 485 8.13 -5.50 -10.70
N PHE A 486 8.86 -4.40 -10.54
CA PHE A 486 10.24 -4.39 -10.10
C PHE A 486 10.40 -4.64 -8.59
N TYR A 487 9.33 -4.66 -7.79
CA TYR A 487 9.38 -5.22 -6.43
C TYR A 487 9.44 -6.75 -6.46
N GLY A 488 9.60 -7.37 -5.28
CA GLY A 488 9.61 -8.83 -5.12
C GLY A 488 10.95 -9.37 -4.65
N TYR A 489 11.15 -10.68 -4.76
CA TYR A 489 12.36 -11.36 -4.29
C TYR A 489 13.50 -11.22 -5.30
N LYS A 490 14.26 -10.12 -5.19
CA LYS A 490 15.32 -9.74 -6.15
C LYS A 490 16.67 -9.45 -5.53
N ARG A 491 16.83 -9.57 -4.20
CA ARG A 491 18.04 -9.18 -3.48
C ARG A 491 19.32 -9.71 -4.12
N THR A 492 19.33 -10.97 -4.59
CA THR A 492 20.48 -11.61 -5.24
C THR A 492 20.92 -10.98 -6.56
N TYR A 493 20.05 -10.23 -7.25
CA TYR A 493 20.33 -9.57 -8.52
C TYR A 493 19.95 -8.09 -8.56
N LEU A 494 19.67 -7.49 -7.39
CA LEU A 494 19.21 -6.11 -7.23
C LEU A 494 20.17 -5.11 -7.89
N GLY A 495 21.47 -5.37 -7.84
CA GLY A 495 22.48 -4.52 -8.48
C GLY A 495 22.28 -4.35 -9.99
N TYR A 496 21.63 -5.31 -10.67
CA TYR A 496 21.32 -5.20 -12.10
C TYR A 496 19.98 -4.54 -12.39
N CYS A 497 19.20 -4.20 -11.36
CA CYS A 497 17.88 -3.62 -11.54
C CYS A 497 17.96 -2.15 -11.97
N ARG A 498 17.15 -1.73 -12.95
CA ARG A 498 16.92 -0.32 -13.27
C ARG A 498 15.46 -0.07 -13.57
N VAL A 499 14.94 1.04 -13.05
CA VAL A 499 13.54 1.46 -13.24
C VAL A 499 13.53 2.86 -13.81
N PHE A 500 13.11 2.99 -15.06
CA PHE A 500 12.99 4.25 -15.76
C PHE A 500 11.57 4.79 -15.63
N LEU A 501 11.42 5.96 -15.01
CA LEU A 501 10.16 6.62 -14.67
C LEU A 501 10.25 8.12 -14.95
N ASP A 502 9.12 8.78 -15.23
CA ASP A 502 9.07 10.24 -15.19
C ASP A 502 9.11 10.77 -13.73
N GLN A 503 9.53 12.03 -13.55
CA GLN A 503 9.68 12.63 -12.22
C GLN A 503 8.38 12.59 -11.38
N VAL A 504 7.22 12.86 -11.98
CA VAL A 504 5.93 12.84 -11.27
C VAL A 504 5.61 11.44 -10.74
N THR A 505 5.93 10.41 -11.52
CA THR A 505 5.78 9.01 -11.08
C THR A 505 6.78 8.65 -9.97
N ILE A 506 8.00 9.17 -10.00
CA ILE A 506 9.00 8.98 -8.92
C ILE A 506 8.49 9.59 -7.62
N ASP A 507 8.06 10.85 -7.65
CA ASP A 507 7.52 11.56 -6.49
C ASP A 507 6.28 10.83 -5.93
N SER A 508 5.41 10.35 -6.83
CA SER A 508 4.25 9.54 -6.45
C SER A 508 4.63 8.25 -5.72
N TYR A 509 5.70 7.56 -6.13
CA TYR A 509 6.16 6.37 -5.41
C TYR A 509 6.67 6.71 -4.02
N HIS A 510 7.38 7.83 -3.84
CA HIS A 510 7.77 8.30 -2.51
C HIS A 510 6.54 8.52 -1.62
N SER A 511 5.54 9.28 -2.10
CA SER A 511 4.31 9.54 -1.36
C SER A 511 3.51 8.25 -1.05
N ILE A 512 3.52 7.27 -1.97
CA ILE A 512 2.88 5.97 -1.78
C ILE A 512 3.61 5.14 -0.71
N ILE A 513 4.95 5.14 -0.69
CA ILE A 513 5.73 4.42 0.31
C ILE A 513 5.45 5.00 1.70
N ASP A 514 5.46 6.33 1.80
CA ASP A 514 5.16 7.05 3.04
C ASP A 514 3.74 6.78 3.56
N HIS A 515 2.77 6.67 2.65
CA HIS A 515 1.41 6.30 2.96
C HIS A 515 1.28 4.82 3.38
N GLU A 516 1.94 3.91 2.66
CA GLU A 516 1.90 2.47 2.94
C GLU A 516 2.49 2.16 4.33
N GLU A 517 3.62 2.77 4.69
CA GLU A 517 4.25 2.57 6.00
C GLU A 517 3.43 3.19 7.15
N ASP A 518 2.83 4.37 6.94
CA ASP A 518 1.92 5.00 7.91
C ASP A 518 0.71 4.10 8.22
N VAL A 519 0.01 3.65 7.17
CA VAL A 519 -1.14 2.75 7.33
C VAL A 519 -0.72 1.46 8.03
N ARG A 520 0.45 0.91 7.68
CA ARG A 520 0.92 -0.35 8.25
C ARG A 520 1.27 -0.24 9.73
N GLU A 521 1.92 0.85 10.14
CA GLU A 521 2.25 1.11 11.55
C GLU A 521 0.99 1.28 12.40
N GLN A 522 -0.02 1.99 11.89
CA GLN A 522 -1.30 2.15 12.58
C GLN A 522 -2.04 0.81 12.75
N LEU A 523 -1.93 -0.09 11.78
CA LEU A 523 -2.62 -1.39 11.78
C LEU A 523 -1.86 -2.49 12.53
N GLN A 524 -0.58 -2.29 12.87
CA GLN A 524 0.23 -3.29 13.57
C GLN A 524 -0.36 -3.69 14.93
N PRO A 525 -0.76 -2.75 15.83
CA PRO A 525 -1.40 -3.11 17.10
C PRO A 525 -2.71 -3.89 16.92
N PHE A 526 -3.45 -3.66 15.84
CA PHE A 526 -4.68 -4.39 15.53
C PHE A 526 -4.39 -5.82 15.08
N SER A 527 -3.35 -5.99 14.27
CA SER A 527 -2.89 -7.30 13.79
C SER A 527 -2.35 -8.19 14.91
N GLU A 528 -1.58 -7.62 15.84
CA GLU A 528 -0.96 -8.35 16.95
C GLU A 528 -1.98 -8.76 18.03
N ASN A 529 -2.95 -7.88 18.32
CA ASN A 529 -3.90 -8.07 19.43
C ASN A 529 -5.30 -8.53 18.98
N ASN A 530 -5.49 -8.87 17.69
CA ASN A 530 -6.80 -9.22 17.12
C ASN A 530 -7.90 -8.18 17.42
N ARG A 531 -7.54 -6.89 17.46
CA ARG A 531 -8.53 -5.82 17.71
C ARG A 531 -9.45 -5.67 16.50
N HIS A 532 -10.69 -5.28 16.78
CA HIS A 532 -11.68 -5.08 15.74
C HIS A 532 -11.33 -3.84 14.91
N LEU A 533 -11.38 -3.93 13.57
CA LEU A 533 -11.02 -2.80 12.70
C LEU A 533 -11.98 -1.61 12.82
N ASN A 534 -13.19 -1.84 13.34
CA ASN A 534 -14.14 -0.76 13.65
C ASN A 534 -13.60 0.26 14.67
N ASP A 535 -12.60 -0.11 15.48
CA ASP A 535 -11.95 0.80 16.42
C ASP A 535 -10.78 1.58 15.80
N TRP A 536 -10.49 1.39 14.51
CA TRP A 536 -9.43 2.12 13.81
C TRP A 536 -9.95 3.47 13.31
N ASP A 537 -9.32 4.55 13.78
CA ASP A 537 -9.54 5.89 13.27
C ASP A 537 -9.09 5.94 11.79
N ARG A 538 -10.06 5.91 10.86
CA ARG A 538 -9.83 5.91 9.39
C ARG A 538 -9.26 7.23 8.89
N LYS A 539 -8.03 7.54 9.30
CA LYS A 539 -7.27 8.77 9.03
C LYS A 539 -5.87 8.39 8.60
N THR A 540 -5.43 8.92 7.46
CA THR A 540 -4.14 8.57 6.87
C THR A 540 -3.56 9.73 6.09
N VAL A 541 -2.24 9.83 6.05
CA VAL A 541 -1.53 10.80 5.22
C VAL A 541 -1.51 10.30 3.78
N LEU A 542 -1.91 11.14 2.83
CA LEU A 542 -1.77 10.86 1.41
C LEU A 542 -1.73 12.15 0.62
N ASP A 543 -0.68 12.30 -0.18
CA ASP A 543 -0.47 13.38 -1.14
C ASP A 543 -1.73 13.74 -1.96
N GLY A 544 -1.96 15.05 -2.12
CA GLY A 544 -3.08 15.66 -2.84
C GLY A 544 -3.24 15.18 -4.28
N MET A 545 -2.14 14.81 -4.95
CA MET A 545 -2.16 14.29 -6.32
C MET A 545 -2.66 12.85 -6.42
N LEU A 546 -2.66 12.11 -5.32
CA LEU A 546 -3.04 10.70 -5.27
C LEU A 546 -4.45 10.51 -4.75
N ASN A 547 -5.10 9.44 -5.19
CA ASN A 547 -6.40 8.98 -4.67
C ASN A 547 -6.21 7.65 -3.96
N LEU A 548 -6.77 7.48 -2.75
CA LEU A 548 -6.70 6.22 -1.99
C LEU A 548 -7.17 5.03 -2.84
N THR A 549 -8.34 5.18 -3.47
CA THR A 549 -8.95 4.17 -4.32
C THR A 549 -9.92 4.80 -5.32
N ARG A 550 -10.64 3.96 -6.06
CA ARG A 550 -11.71 4.38 -6.97
C ARG A 550 -12.87 4.98 -6.18
N ALA A 551 -13.27 6.21 -6.48
CA ALA A 551 -14.36 6.90 -5.77
C ALA A 551 -15.69 6.12 -5.74
N ASN A 552 -15.97 5.29 -6.74
CA ASN A 552 -17.25 4.57 -6.83
C ASN A 552 -17.44 3.42 -5.82
N VAL A 553 -16.37 2.98 -5.15
CA VAL A 553 -16.47 1.96 -4.09
C VAL A 553 -16.62 2.56 -2.70
N LEU A 554 -16.49 3.88 -2.56
CA LEU A 554 -16.64 4.59 -1.28
C LEU A 554 -18.09 5.02 -1.13
N TYR A 555 -18.66 4.76 0.05
CA TYR A 555 -19.98 5.27 0.42
C TYR A 555 -19.84 6.63 1.10
N ASP A 556 -19.02 6.68 2.15
CA ASP A 556 -18.73 7.90 2.91
C ASP A 556 -17.76 8.80 2.16
N ASP A 557 -17.96 10.12 2.28
CA ASP A 557 -17.06 11.10 1.68
C ASP A 557 -15.71 11.11 2.39
N LEU A 558 -14.66 11.37 1.61
CA LEU A 558 -13.30 11.56 2.13
C LEU A 558 -13.01 13.05 2.20
N ASN A 559 -12.79 13.55 3.42
CA ASN A 559 -12.32 14.90 3.64
C ASN A 559 -10.80 14.93 3.47
N ARG A 560 -10.31 15.95 2.77
CA ARG A 560 -8.87 16.26 2.68
C ARG A 560 -8.58 17.55 3.40
N ASP A 561 -7.70 17.47 4.40
CA ASP A 561 -7.14 18.62 5.08
C ASP A 561 -5.68 18.78 4.62
N TYR A 562 -5.30 19.95 4.12
CA TYR A 562 -3.90 20.29 3.84
C TYR A 562 -3.30 21.03 5.04
N PHE A 563 -2.00 20.88 5.27
CA PHE A 563 -1.29 21.52 6.38
C PHE A 563 0.09 21.99 5.92
N GLY A 564 0.18 22.89 4.94
CA GLY A 564 1.46 23.41 4.44
C GLY A 564 1.31 24.79 3.83
N ASP A 565 2.32 25.64 3.99
CA ASP A 565 2.32 27.05 3.54
C ASP A 565 1.06 27.82 3.96
N GLU A 566 0.45 27.44 5.09
CA GLU A 566 -0.74 28.06 5.63
C GLU A 566 -0.74 28.12 7.17
N TRP A 567 -1.60 29.00 7.70
CA TRP A 567 -1.84 29.14 9.13
C TRP A 567 -2.95 28.20 9.58
N PHE A 568 -2.59 27.20 10.37
CA PHE A 568 -3.55 26.51 11.21
C PHE A 568 -4.02 27.43 12.33
N ARG A 569 -5.31 27.41 12.68
CA ARG A 569 -5.85 28.16 13.83
C ARG A 569 -7.06 27.47 14.44
N ILE A 570 -7.29 27.72 15.73
CA ILE A 570 -8.51 27.32 16.42
C ILE A 570 -9.58 28.41 16.26
N ASN A 571 -10.74 28.05 15.72
CA ASN A 571 -11.80 29.01 15.39
C ASN A 571 -12.72 29.29 16.58
N ALA A 572 -12.99 28.29 17.43
CA ALA A 572 -13.86 28.39 18.60
C ALA A 572 -13.18 27.86 19.87
N PRO A 573 -12.11 28.53 20.38
CA PRO A 573 -11.42 28.10 21.61
C PRO A 573 -12.27 28.25 22.89
N HIS A 574 -13.47 28.83 22.78
CA HIS A 574 -14.41 29.13 23.86
C HIS A 574 -15.65 28.20 23.85
N ASP A 575 -15.68 27.20 22.97
CA ASP A 575 -16.86 26.35 22.74
C ASP A 575 -17.31 25.59 24.00
N THR A 576 -16.37 25.25 24.89
CA THR A 576 -16.64 24.68 26.22
C THR A 576 -15.95 25.50 27.31
N GLU A 577 -16.73 26.06 28.23
CA GLU A 577 -16.26 26.99 29.28
C GLU A 577 -15.23 26.35 30.23
N GLU A 578 -15.44 25.08 30.64
CA GLU A 578 -14.52 24.32 31.49
C GLU A 578 -13.10 24.19 30.90
N PHE A 579 -13.01 24.06 29.57
CA PHE A 579 -11.72 23.94 28.90
C PHE A 579 -11.01 25.29 28.73
N ILE A 580 -11.68 26.43 28.92
CA ILE A 580 -11.01 27.73 28.90
C ILE A 580 -10.02 27.83 30.07
N GLU A 581 -10.45 27.48 31.27
CA GLU A 581 -9.61 27.49 32.47
C GLU A 581 -8.51 26.44 32.36
N THR A 582 -8.88 25.21 32.00
CA THR A 582 -7.92 24.10 31.82
C THR A 582 -6.84 24.45 30.79
N ASN A 583 -7.22 24.95 29.62
CA ASN A 583 -6.25 25.35 28.59
C ASN A 583 -5.38 26.51 29.05
N ARG A 584 -5.92 27.44 29.83
CA ARG A 584 -5.15 28.57 30.37
C ARG A 584 -4.07 28.05 31.32
N ASP A 585 -4.44 27.14 32.22
CA ASP A 585 -3.50 26.51 33.14
C ASP A 585 -2.44 25.72 32.37
N SER A 586 -2.81 24.95 31.34
CA SER A 586 -1.85 24.25 30.46
C SER A 586 -0.86 25.22 29.80
N VAL A 587 -1.33 26.35 29.26
CA VAL A 587 -0.45 27.37 28.67
C VAL A 587 0.51 27.93 29.71
N PHE A 588 0.05 28.30 30.91
CA PHE A 588 0.95 28.85 31.92
C PHE A 588 1.89 27.80 32.53
N ASN A 589 1.47 26.54 32.65
CA ASN A 589 2.33 25.42 33.05
C ASN A 589 3.45 25.18 32.02
N PHE A 590 3.15 25.35 30.73
CA PHE A 590 4.15 25.36 29.67
C PHE A 590 5.11 26.55 29.77
N LEU A 591 4.59 27.77 29.97
CA LEU A 591 5.37 29.00 29.88
C LEU A 591 6.22 29.30 31.12
N ASN A 592 5.71 29.04 32.33
CA ASN A 592 6.36 29.44 33.58
C ASN A 592 7.79 28.85 33.73
N PRO A 593 8.04 27.55 33.48
CA PRO A 593 9.39 26.99 33.53
C PRO A 593 10.33 27.55 32.45
N ARG A 594 9.79 28.15 31.40
CA ARG A 594 10.50 28.61 30.20
C ARG A 594 10.59 30.14 30.12
N ALA A 595 10.11 30.86 31.13
CA ALA A 595 9.98 32.32 31.10
C ALA A 595 11.28 33.05 30.75
N SER A 596 12.44 32.55 31.20
CA SER A 596 13.75 33.14 30.91
C SER A 596 14.24 32.93 29.48
N GLN A 597 13.60 32.07 28.69
CA GLN A 597 13.96 31.79 27.29
C GLN A 597 13.28 32.76 26.32
N PHE A 598 12.24 33.46 26.76
CA PHE A 598 11.49 34.42 25.94
C PHE A 598 12.15 35.81 25.99
N ALA A 599 12.36 36.40 24.82
CA ALA A 599 12.88 37.75 24.65
C ALA A 599 11.92 38.61 23.80
N GLU A 600 12.01 39.94 23.89
CA GLU A 600 11.20 40.83 23.06
C GLU A 600 11.55 40.66 21.57
N ASP A 601 10.52 40.44 20.74
CA ASP A 601 10.64 40.33 19.29
C ASP A 601 11.17 41.63 18.66
N ALA A 602 12.05 41.48 17.67
CA ALA A 602 12.63 42.62 16.97
C ALA A 602 11.55 43.35 16.14
N GLY A 603 11.49 44.68 16.29
CA GLY A 603 10.40 45.45 15.70
C GLY A 603 10.64 46.93 15.59
N HIS A 604 9.76 47.62 14.87
CA HIS A 604 9.79 49.06 14.78
C HIS A 604 9.58 49.69 16.17
N LEU A 605 10.37 50.73 16.50
CA LEU A 605 10.34 51.37 17.83
C LEU A 605 8.97 51.96 18.19
N GLN A 606 8.15 52.29 17.17
CA GLN A 606 6.80 52.84 17.32
C GLN A 606 5.69 51.77 17.44
N ARG A 607 6.02 50.48 17.56
CA ARG A 607 5.03 49.44 17.87
C ARG A 607 4.34 49.78 19.20
N THR A 608 3.01 49.79 19.17
CA THR A 608 2.15 49.90 20.36
C THR A 608 2.30 48.67 21.26
N ASP A 609 1.79 48.71 22.49
CA ASP A 609 1.88 47.58 23.42
C ASP A 609 1.22 46.31 22.86
N ASP A 610 0.09 46.47 22.16
CA ASP A 610 -0.60 45.37 21.50
C ASP A 610 0.18 44.79 20.33
N GLN A 611 1.25 45.45 19.86
CA GLN A 611 2.08 45.06 18.72
C GLN A 611 3.49 44.61 19.14
N ARG A 612 3.73 44.46 20.44
CA ARG A 612 4.99 43.93 20.99
C ARG A 612 4.77 42.50 21.43
N HIS A 613 5.74 41.65 21.13
CA HIS A 613 5.63 40.21 21.31
C HIS A 613 6.86 39.71 22.05
N LEU A 614 6.71 38.57 22.72
CA LEU A 614 7.86 37.78 23.14
C LEU A 614 8.06 36.62 22.17
N VAL A 615 9.31 36.24 21.92
CA VAL A 615 9.68 35.11 21.09
C VAL A 615 10.72 34.24 21.79
N ALA A 616 10.60 32.93 21.62
CA ALA A 616 11.61 31.95 22.01
C ALA A 616 11.78 30.90 20.90
N THR A 617 12.99 30.37 20.78
CA THR A 617 13.25 29.17 19.96
C THR A 617 13.18 27.95 20.86
N LEU A 618 12.22 27.07 20.64
CA LEU A 618 11.97 25.88 21.45
C LEU A 618 11.97 24.62 20.57
N SER A 619 12.28 23.46 21.14
CA SER A 619 12.15 22.19 20.43
C SER A 619 10.68 21.91 20.07
N ILE A 620 10.42 21.40 18.86
CA ILE A 620 9.07 20.99 18.47
C ILE A 620 8.56 19.89 19.42
N GLN A 621 9.41 18.95 19.83
CA GLN A 621 9.06 17.87 20.76
C GLN A 621 8.55 18.44 22.10
N ASP A 622 9.26 19.44 22.63
CA ASP A 622 8.90 20.10 23.88
C ASP A 622 7.54 20.81 23.79
N CYS A 623 7.27 21.49 22.66
CA CYS A 623 5.98 22.11 22.39
C CYS A 623 4.86 21.07 22.25
N ILE A 624 5.11 19.90 21.64
CA ILE A 624 4.11 18.84 21.56
C ILE A 624 3.77 18.30 22.95
N ASP A 625 4.79 17.92 23.72
CA ASP A 625 4.60 17.21 24.98
C ASP A 625 4.02 18.09 26.07
N ASN A 626 4.46 19.34 26.14
CA ASN A 626 4.15 20.23 27.27
C ASN A 626 3.16 21.36 26.92
N LEU A 627 2.73 21.50 25.65
CA LEU A 627 1.73 22.48 25.24
C LEU A 627 0.61 21.82 24.41
N LEU A 628 0.93 21.22 23.27
CA LEU A 628 -0.10 20.78 22.32
C LEU A 628 -0.87 19.52 22.79
N ASN A 629 -0.22 18.63 23.53
CA ASN A 629 -0.86 17.45 24.10
C ASN A 629 -1.78 17.79 25.28
N ASP A 630 -1.66 18.98 25.88
CA ASP A 630 -2.44 19.38 27.06
C ASP A 630 -3.62 20.29 26.74
N LEU A 631 -3.64 20.90 25.55
CA LEU A 631 -4.76 21.71 25.08
C LEU A 631 -5.93 20.86 24.58
N ARG A 632 -7.15 21.31 24.85
CA ARG A 632 -8.41 20.62 24.50
C ARG A 632 -9.36 21.58 23.79
N PHE A 633 -9.90 21.14 22.65
CA PHE A 633 -10.90 21.87 21.87
C PHE A 633 -12.04 20.91 21.53
N THR A 634 -13.29 21.35 21.67
CA THR A 634 -14.48 20.46 21.57
C THR A 634 -15.25 20.61 20.29
N ARG A 635 -15.18 21.77 19.63
CA ARG A 635 -15.83 21.95 18.34
C ARG A 635 -15.27 20.92 17.37
N GLU A 636 -16.16 20.18 16.71
CA GLU A 636 -15.80 19.06 15.86
C GLU A 636 -14.74 19.43 14.81
N SER A 637 -14.92 20.57 14.13
CA SER A 637 -13.97 21.08 13.13
C SER A 637 -12.59 21.37 13.71
N ASP A 638 -12.51 22.01 14.88
CA ASP A 638 -11.24 22.34 15.54
C ASP A 638 -10.59 21.10 16.16
N SER A 639 -11.36 20.24 16.83
CA SER A 639 -10.86 19.01 17.48
C SER A 639 -10.24 18.06 16.47
N ALA A 640 -10.93 17.82 15.35
CA ALA A 640 -10.46 16.92 14.30
C ALA A 640 -9.18 17.45 13.65
N THR A 641 -9.16 18.72 13.23
CA THR A 641 -8.00 19.33 12.56
C THR A 641 -6.82 19.53 13.53
N TYR A 642 -7.08 19.82 14.81
CA TYR A 642 -6.04 19.90 15.84
C TYR A 642 -5.38 18.54 16.12
N SER A 643 -6.17 17.47 16.12
CA SER A 643 -5.63 16.11 16.25
C SER A 643 -4.75 15.74 15.05
N SER A 644 -5.20 16.07 13.83
CA SER A 644 -4.44 15.89 12.59
C SER A 644 -3.09 16.63 12.62
N LEU A 645 -3.09 17.90 13.03
CA LEU A 645 -1.87 18.70 13.18
C LEU A 645 -0.85 18.04 14.12
N ARG A 646 -1.29 17.58 15.30
CA ARG A 646 -0.38 16.91 16.25
C ARG A 646 0.20 15.62 15.66
N GLY A 647 -0.59 14.89 14.87
CA GLY A 647 -0.12 13.72 14.13
C GLY A 647 1.00 14.06 13.15
N ILE A 648 0.83 15.10 12.34
CA ILE A 648 1.85 15.58 11.39
C ILE A 648 3.14 15.95 12.11
N LEU A 649 3.06 16.74 13.18
CA LEU A 649 4.25 17.19 13.91
C LEU A 649 4.98 16.04 14.60
N LYS A 650 4.26 15.09 15.21
CA LYS A 650 4.87 13.89 15.81
C LYS A 650 5.57 13.03 14.77
N ARG A 651 4.98 12.90 13.58
CA ARG A 651 5.58 12.16 12.48
C ARG A 651 6.86 12.85 11.98
N TYR A 652 6.79 14.14 11.70
CA TYR A 652 7.93 14.93 11.25
C TYR A 652 9.13 14.84 12.21
N LEU A 653 8.87 14.80 13.52
CA LEU A 653 9.91 14.63 14.54
C LEU A 653 10.59 13.25 14.56
N ARG A 654 10.01 12.21 13.96
CA ARG A 654 10.68 10.90 13.87
C ARG A 654 11.95 10.98 13.02
N ASP A 655 11.88 11.75 11.94
CA ASP A 655 12.99 11.96 11.02
C ASP A 655 13.84 13.18 11.42
N HIS A 656 13.26 14.12 12.16
CA HIS A 656 13.89 15.36 12.60
C HIS A 656 13.79 15.60 14.12
N PRO A 657 14.36 14.70 14.97
CA PRO A 657 14.11 14.71 16.42
C PRO A 657 14.66 15.95 17.14
N THR A 658 15.59 16.67 16.53
CA THR A 658 16.25 17.86 17.10
C THR A 658 15.73 19.18 16.54
N GLU A 659 14.67 19.15 15.73
CA GLU A 659 14.16 20.34 15.07
C GLU A 659 13.52 21.31 16.05
N ASN A 660 13.72 22.61 15.80
CA ASN A 660 13.19 23.68 16.62
C ASN A 660 12.04 24.41 15.92
N CYS A 661 11.25 25.12 16.70
CA CYS A 661 10.21 26.04 16.26
C CYS A 661 10.36 27.40 16.93
N LEU A 662 9.75 28.41 16.35
CA LEU A 662 9.59 29.72 16.96
C LEU A 662 8.26 29.76 17.71
N VAL A 663 8.28 30.14 18.98
CA VAL A 663 7.06 30.34 19.77
C VAL A 663 6.94 31.82 20.12
N TYR A 664 5.86 32.44 19.67
CA TYR A 664 5.53 33.84 19.94
C TYR A 664 4.40 33.95 20.96
N LEU A 665 4.58 34.83 21.95
CA LEU A 665 3.53 35.27 22.86
C LEU A 665 3.02 36.61 22.35
N MET A 666 1.82 36.59 21.77
CA MET A 666 1.30 37.75 21.05
C MET A 666 0.80 38.81 22.02
N SER A 667 1.18 40.08 21.82
CA SER A 667 0.86 41.21 22.72
C SER A 667 1.34 41.03 24.16
N ALA A 668 2.51 40.40 24.36
CA ALA A 668 3.13 40.20 25.66
C ALA A 668 4.44 40.98 25.79
N ARG A 669 4.65 41.60 26.97
CA ARG A 669 5.94 42.16 27.41
C ARG A 669 6.60 41.32 28.49
N SER A 670 5.81 40.60 29.27
CA SER A 670 6.22 39.56 30.22
C SER A 670 5.04 38.62 30.44
N LEU A 671 5.24 37.47 31.08
CA LEU A 671 4.13 36.57 31.45
C LEU A 671 3.11 37.22 32.40
N THR A 672 3.53 38.27 33.12
CA THR A 672 2.67 39.06 34.02
C THR A 672 2.11 40.33 33.38
N ASN A 673 2.66 40.76 32.24
CA ASN A 673 2.22 41.91 31.46
C ASN A 673 1.90 41.46 30.03
N TRP A 674 0.70 40.92 29.89
CA TRP A 674 0.19 40.35 28.64
C TRP A 674 -1.14 41.02 28.29
N THR A 675 -1.11 41.89 27.27
CA THR A 675 -2.30 42.59 26.83
C THR A 675 -3.26 41.62 26.15
N ARG A 676 -4.51 41.64 26.60
CA ARG A 676 -5.59 40.79 26.08
C ARG A 676 -6.28 41.52 24.95
N ARG A 677 -6.03 41.08 23.73
CA ARG A 677 -6.67 41.70 22.56
C ARG A 677 -8.12 41.27 22.48
N THR A 678 -9.03 42.20 22.20
CA THR A 678 -10.45 41.89 22.05
C THR A 678 -10.77 41.32 20.67
N ARG A 679 -11.58 40.25 20.59
CA ARG A 679 -12.04 39.64 19.33
C ARG A 679 -13.54 39.46 19.30
N ARG A 680 -14.14 39.70 18.13
CA ARG A 680 -15.58 39.53 17.91
C ARG A 680 -15.87 38.12 17.40
N LEU A 681 -16.98 37.56 17.86
CA LEU A 681 -17.53 36.31 17.36
C LEU A 681 -18.55 36.54 16.24
N VAL A 682 -18.52 35.69 15.23
CA VAL A 682 -19.52 35.55 14.17
C VAL A 682 -19.82 34.07 14.01
N ASN A 683 -21.09 33.66 14.05
CA ASN A 683 -21.50 32.25 14.08
C ASN A 683 -20.78 31.43 15.16
N ASN A 684 -20.58 32.02 16.36
CA ASN A 684 -19.79 31.45 17.46
C ASN A 684 -18.34 31.08 17.08
N GLU A 685 -17.73 31.81 16.16
CA GLU A 685 -16.32 31.64 15.77
C GLU A 685 -15.58 32.98 15.75
N ILE A 686 -14.28 32.93 16.03
CA ILE A 686 -13.39 34.08 15.90
C ILE A 686 -13.17 34.34 14.40
N GLN A 687 -13.81 35.39 13.88
CA GLN A 687 -13.72 35.73 12.46
C GLN A 687 -12.31 36.20 12.05
N GLN A 688 -11.68 37.02 12.89
CA GLN A 688 -10.41 37.69 12.61
C GLN A 688 -9.46 37.54 13.78
N LEU A 689 -8.71 36.43 13.84
CA LEU A 689 -7.72 36.20 14.89
C LEU A 689 -6.56 37.21 14.80
N PHE A 690 -6.01 37.39 13.60
CA PHE A 690 -4.82 38.20 13.36
C PHE A 690 -5.12 39.70 13.33
N GLN A 691 -4.27 40.47 14.00
CA GLN A 691 -4.17 41.91 13.78
C GLN A 691 -3.45 42.17 12.44
N GLY A 692 -4.08 42.93 11.55
CA GLY A 692 -3.49 43.28 10.26
C GLY A 692 -2.40 44.34 10.34
N ARG A 693 -1.80 44.62 9.18
CA ARG A 693 -0.79 45.66 8.97
C ARG A 693 -1.21 47.04 9.52
N ASN A 694 -0.27 47.73 10.16
CA ASN A 694 -0.45 49.09 10.67
C ASN A 694 0.83 49.93 10.49
N PRO A 695 0.78 51.13 9.87
CA PRO A 695 -0.37 51.70 9.16
C PRO A 695 -0.69 50.89 7.90
N ARG A 696 -1.96 50.94 7.47
CA ARG A 696 -2.43 50.19 6.28
C ARG A 696 -1.73 50.60 4.98
N VAL A 697 -1.28 51.86 4.91
CA VAL A 697 -0.59 52.46 3.77
C VAL A 697 0.60 53.26 4.29
N GLY A 698 1.74 53.22 3.59
CA GLY A 698 2.99 53.87 4.01
C GLY A 698 3.97 52.90 4.67
N ASP A 699 4.98 53.46 5.36
CA ASP A 699 6.05 52.70 6.00
C ASP A 699 5.50 51.72 7.04
N VAL A 700 6.01 50.49 7.02
CA VAL A 700 5.51 49.39 7.85
C VAL A 700 6.03 49.54 9.28
N ILE A 701 5.17 50.02 10.19
CA ILE A 701 5.44 49.99 11.64
C ILE A 701 5.17 48.59 12.19
N TYR A 702 4.08 47.98 11.75
CA TYR A 702 3.63 46.65 12.12
C TYR A 702 3.19 45.89 10.87
N PRO A 703 3.83 44.77 10.51
CA PRO A 703 3.52 44.03 9.29
C PRO A 703 2.16 43.32 9.38
N GLY A 704 1.72 42.97 10.59
CA GLY A 704 0.52 42.16 10.84
C GLY A 704 0.91 40.78 11.40
N ASP A 705 0.05 40.19 12.23
CA ASP A 705 0.35 38.93 12.91
C ASP A 705 0.64 37.79 11.91
N ALA A 706 -0.09 37.73 10.79
CA ALA A 706 0.07 36.67 9.78
C ALA A 706 1.46 36.66 9.11
N GLU A 707 2.15 37.80 9.12
CA GLU A 707 3.51 37.96 8.59
C GLU A 707 4.58 37.67 9.65
N ILE A 708 4.20 37.49 10.92
CA ILE A 708 5.12 37.14 12.02
C ILE A 708 5.26 35.61 12.04
N LYS A 709 6.06 35.14 11.10
CA LYS A 709 6.42 33.73 10.90
C LYS A 709 7.80 33.64 10.26
N ASN A 710 8.36 32.43 10.26
CA ASN A 710 9.50 32.08 9.42
C ASN A 710 9.04 31.07 8.37
N ASP A 711 9.28 31.35 7.09
CA ASP A 711 8.82 30.50 5.98
C ASP A 711 9.43 29.09 6.01
N ASN A 712 10.59 28.93 6.66
CA ASN A 712 11.31 27.66 6.78
C ASN A 712 11.31 27.09 8.20
N THR A 713 10.59 27.67 9.16
CA THR A 713 10.57 27.17 10.55
C THR A 713 9.15 27.20 11.09
N LEU A 714 8.70 26.08 11.67
CA LEU A 714 7.41 25.99 12.34
C LEU A 714 7.26 27.17 13.31
N THR A 715 6.17 27.92 13.19
CA THR A 715 5.94 29.08 14.05
C THR A 715 4.62 28.93 14.80
N ILE A 716 4.66 28.93 16.13
CA ILE A 716 3.49 28.86 17.01
C ILE A 716 3.24 30.24 17.60
N GLN A 717 2.08 30.82 17.34
CA GLN A 717 1.61 32.02 18.01
C GLN A 717 0.60 31.65 19.09
N ILE A 718 0.90 32.03 20.33
CA ILE A 718 0.00 31.91 21.48
C ILE A 718 -0.67 33.26 21.69
N HIS A 719 -2.00 33.25 21.70
CA HIS A 719 -2.83 34.44 21.90
C HIS A 719 -3.62 34.29 23.20
N LEU A 720 -3.77 35.39 23.95
CA LEU A 720 -4.66 35.48 25.10
C LEU A 720 -5.71 36.56 24.82
N LEU A 721 -6.97 36.15 24.68
CA LEU A 721 -8.02 37.00 24.12
C LEU A 721 -9.14 37.31 25.09
N ASP A 722 -9.75 38.47 24.93
CA ASP A 722 -11.07 38.77 25.50
C ASP A 722 -12.12 38.73 24.37
N LEU A 723 -13.21 38.00 24.58
CA LEU A 723 -14.23 37.83 23.54
C LEU A 723 -15.34 38.89 23.70
N ARG A 724 -15.42 39.78 22.72
CA ARG A 724 -16.33 40.92 22.68
C ARG A 724 -17.77 40.46 22.86
N ASP A 725 -18.53 41.19 23.67
CA ASP A 725 -19.96 40.96 23.91
C ASP A 725 -20.25 39.59 24.57
N THR A 726 -19.25 38.99 25.24
CA THR A 726 -19.37 37.76 26.05
C THR A 726 -18.73 37.93 27.42
N GLN A 727 -18.90 36.96 28.31
CA GLN A 727 -18.22 36.89 29.62
C GLN A 727 -16.80 36.29 29.54
N PHE A 728 -16.41 35.74 28.38
CA PHE A 728 -15.17 35.00 28.25
C PHE A 728 -13.97 35.96 28.14
N THR A 729 -13.11 35.92 29.15
CA THR A 729 -11.88 36.70 29.23
C THR A 729 -10.68 35.79 29.37
N SER A 730 -9.50 36.26 28.92
CA SER A 730 -8.26 35.47 28.98
C SER A 730 -8.41 34.07 28.36
N VAL A 731 -9.03 34.00 27.19
CA VAL A 731 -9.21 32.76 26.43
C VAL A 731 -7.92 32.48 25.67
N PRO A 732 -7.19 31.40 25.98
CA PRO A 732 -6.01 31.02 25.22
C PRO A 732 -6.42 30.45 23.86
N THR A 733 -5.68 30.80 22.81
CA THR A 733 -5.81 30.17 21.50
C THR A 733 -4.47 30.16 20.78
N LEU A 734 -4.38 29.33 19.73
CA LEU A 734 -3.19 29.13 18.95
C LEU A 734 -3.42 29.46 17.47
N ALA A 735 -2.36 29.95 16.84
CA ALA A 735 -2.17 29.85 15.39
C ALA A 735 -0.81 29.23 15.11
N ILE A 736 -0.72 28.26 14.20
CA ILE A 736 0.52 27.55 13.88
C ILE A 736 0.78 27.66 12.38
N TRP A 737 1.88 28.29 12.01
CA TRP A 737 2.40 28.31 10.66
C TRP A 737 3.20 27.05 10.40
N ILE A 738 2.85 26.34 9.33
CA ILE A 738 3.49 25.09 8.93
C ILE A 738 4.22 25.33 7.61
N PRO A 739 5.56 25.37 7.62
CA PRO A 739 6.35 25.42 6.39
C PRO A 739 6.01 24.28 5.43
N GLU A 740 6.11 24.56 4.13
CA GLU A 740 5.79 23.60 3.06
C GLU A 740 6.51 22.25 3.22
N HIS A 741 7.79 22.26 3.63
CA HIS A 741 8.56 21.01 3.81
C HIS A 741 8.07 20.13 4.97
N ILE A 742 7.38 20.70 5.96
CA ILE A 742 6.69 19.96 7.04
C ILE A 742 5.30 19.52 6.57
N GLY A 743 4.71 20.26 5.63
CA GLY A 743 3.32 20.12 5.28
C GLY A 743 2.94 18.80 4.60
N ARG A 744 1.71 18.37 4.84
CA ARG A 744 1.17 17.09 4.36
C ARG A 744 -0.33 17.20 4.14
N ASP A 745 -0.81 16.43 3.17
CA ASP A 745 -2.24 16.17 2.97
C ASP A 745 -2.70 15.02 3.88
N ILE A 746 -3.77 15.24 4.62
CA ILE A 746 -4.44 14.23 5.43
C ILE A 746 -5.78 13.89 4.80
N ILE A 747 -6.02 12.61 4.62
CA ILE A 747 -7.31 12.07 4.21
C ILE A 747 -7.99 11.41 5.40
N ARG A 748 -9.24 11.80 5.65
CA ARG A 748 -10.09 11.22 6.69
C ARG A 748 -11.46 10.86 6.12
N GLN A 749 -12.01 9.74 6.57
CA GLN A 749 -13.43 9.46 6.33
C GLN A 749 -14.29 10.37 7.22
N ALA A 750 -15.35 10.96 6.63
CA ALA A 750 -16.25 11.88 7.30
C ALA A 750 -17.09 11.22 8.40
#